data_AF-S9PET5-F1
#
_entry.id   AF-S9PET5-F1
#
_cell.length_a   1.000
_cell.length_b   1.000
_cell.length_c   1.000
_cell.angle_alpha   90.00
_cell.angle_beta   90.00
_cell.angle_gamma   90.00
#
_symmetry.space_group_name_H-M   'P 1'
#
loop_
_entity.id
_entity.type
_entity.pdbx_description
1 polymer ?
#
loop_
_entity_poly.entity_id
_entity_poly.type
_entity_poly.pdbx_seq_one_letter_code
_entity_poly.pdbx_strand_id
1 'polypeptide(L)'
;MNQSSATPAQVSVSSAPRSAELLSTREGNQQQHRIWESVQRGLIYPSPHALFATFFRQPQGRPLTKAILQQLMKDVRAAIHERWPSANTTAIVGVGFKLWQEWCAQEGTALPEGMRFLFPEAEGGSYRSTVFSRSNGTFVDSQADLWFHIKSDNPEHCPQVFAFIRERLVDQEQCLRAGPTDHQEAHSKSLHPDGKGGKVLGCRFSENLNNPTDPLTLQDQTLVGSEDPERIGASFVVAQRFLINWENLLHLSPQQIEDLVGRTTDDIIIPSRDERSHIRCARVQDAQGNTLQVLRLGLPFGETHLEHNQELIARGASKRDEAGIYFAGYARSVRVLESIMDSQIGGRSGFMRDRLLCEMRADLGGFYYIPNQRELGLEAVPVRSLEETDWKRFPGVNWNRLDRHYELRSSNGYMYYNHRDYLFRMSTLSAAEREKYQPPSPRVLQLLGTAFSRWQDNWYFDRAQRELKHLCAYVAEKYGPEKAREVMALPVMERMGWTIKVSLGDVFTSDEYGFRGRRRDAYGNWYNGADTYTLNAHELIVGALPNLGLGQGRYVIDYARKDEEIGNFFAGLGHASGVGHLVPGFQRALDLGLEGLAVDVKGRRDRESDPKKRSFYEAALLALEGVQDYCRAYARLAKKESESFREGSLERRNLLAIATRMTSLVTERPRTLLEAAQLIFTLHVCLHLIGEPTAIGRLDQMLYPFYEKDLAAGHLDAEQAQEIIDCFWLKVGEKVQLNRQFVEDHQPYGNLAMGGASGNYPQGAANNQWIQQVTVGGTVPARAGAGTPVRLGLQDGRALRQHARRARAHLHRPGRGRLHQRGAHGLQHPRGLPRGLARAGAPPVRPGSGRQHPDHHLR
;
A
#
# COMPACT_ATOMS: atom_id res chain seq x y z
N MET A 1 -67.77 6.37 -15.34
CA MET A 1 -67.82 7.27 -14.17
C MET A 1 -67.69 6.42 -12.92
N ASN A 2 -66.55 6.52 -12.23
CA ASN A 2 -66.33 6.35 -10.79
C ASN A 2 -64.85 6.04 -10.54
N GLN A 3 -64.11 7.06 -10.11
CA GLN A 3 -62.81 6.94 -9.48
C GLN A 3 -63.04 6.74 -7.97
N SER A 4 -62.45 5.71 -7.38
CA SER A 4 -62.31 5.61 -5.92
C SER A 4 -60.82 5.63 -5.55
N SER A 5 -60.54 6.47 -4.57
CA SER A 5 -59.29 6.71 -3.84
C SER A 5 -58.49 5.47 -3.43
N ALA A 6 -57.17 5.53 -3.61
CA ALA A 6 -56.20 4.72 -2.89
C ALA A 6 -55.07 5.61 -2.34
N THR A 7 -54.96 5.63 -1.01
CA THR A 7 -53.96 6.31 -0.19
C THR A 7 -52.57 5.69 -0.41
N PRO A 8 -51.46 6.45 -0.45
CA PRO A 8 -50.13 5.87 -0.56
C PRO A 8 -49.72 5.23 0.77
N ALA A 9 -49.28 3.97 0.70
CA ALA A 9 -48.79 3.19 1.82
C ALA A 9 -47.59 3.88 2.49
N GLN A 10 -47.68 4.06 3.81
CA GLN A 10 -46.55 4.41 4.66
C GLN A 10 -45.52 3.29 4.59
N VAL A 11 -44.37 3.57 3.98
CA VAL A 11 -43.18 2.75 4.09
C VAL A 11 -42.73 2.79 5.55
N SER A 12 -42.91 1.67 6.26
CA SER A 12 -42.39 1.51 7.61
C SER A 12 -40.89 1.70 7.59
N VAL A 13 -40.41 2.72 8.31
CA VAL A 13 -38.99 2.95 8.57
C VAL A 13 -38.49 1.80 9.43
N SER A 14 -38.04 0.73 8.77
CA SER A 14 -37.17 -0.28 9.34
C SER A 14 -36.00 0.44 10.02
N SER A 15 -35.75 0.14 11.29
CA SER A 15 -34.67 0.70 12.09
C SER A 15 -33.38 0.78 11.28
N ALA A 16 -32.92 2.00 10.97
CA ALA A 16 -31.62 2.18 10.34
C ALA A 16 -30.57 1.49 11.22
N PRO A 17 -29.69 0.65 10.65
CA PRO A 17 -28.62 0.01 11.42
C PRO A 17 -27.83 1.11 12.15
N ARG A 18 -27.50 0.88 13.42
CA ARG A 18 -26.77 1.88 14.22
C ARG A 18 -25.48 2.23 13.47
N SER A 19 -25.14 3.51 13.36
CA SER A 19 -23.93 3.98 12.69
C SER A 19 -22.65 3.33 13.22
N ALA A 20 -22.65 2.92 14.49
CA ALA A 20 -21.59 2.13 15.11
C ALA A 20 -21.37 0.77 14.41
N GLU A 21 -22.42 0.05 14.02
CA GLU A 21 -22.28 -1.23 13.30
C GLU A 21 -21.76 -1.03 11.88
N LEU A 22 -22.11 0.08 11.24
CA LEU A 22 -21.62 0.45 9.91
C LEU A 22 -20.13 0.81 9.90
N LEU A 23 -19.61 1.32 11.02
CA LEU A 23 -18.18 1.59 11.22
C LEU A 23 -17.41 0.39 11.80
N SER A 24 -18.11 -0.58 12.41
CA SER A 24 -17.51 -1.71 13.13
C SER A 24 -16.80 -2.66 12.17
N THR A 25 -15.48 -2.78 12.38
CA THR A 25 -14.61 -3.74 11.71
C THR A 25 -14.54 -5.08 12.43
N ARG A 26 -15.15 -5.27 13.60
CA ARG A 26 -14.99 -6.54 14.34
C ARG A 26 -15.53 -7.74 13.56
N GLU A 27 -16.74 -7.63 13.02
CA GLU A 27 -17.30 -8.68 12.16
C GLU A 27 -16.52 -8.80 10.85
N GLY A 28 -16.13 -7.68 10.24
CA GLY A 28 -15.35 -7.69 8.99
C GLY A 28 -13.97 -8.32 9.15
N ASN A 29 -13.24 -7.99 10.21
CA ASN A 29 -11.95 -8.58 10.56
C ASN A 29 -12.07 -10.07 10.87
N GLN A 30 -13.16 -10.48 11.54
CA GLN A 30 -13.42 -11.89 11.80
C GLN A 30 -13.78 -12.65 10.51
N GLN A 31 -14.61 -12.08 9.65
CA GLN A 31 -14.93 -12.65 8.33
C GLN A 31 -13.67 -12.77 7.47
N GLN A 32 -12.83 -11.74 7.47
CA GLN A 32 -11.54 -11.73 6.80
C GLN A 32 -10.64 -12.84 7.35
N HIS A 33 -10.56 -13.00 8.68
CA HIS A 33 -9.78 -14.08 9.33
C HIS A 33 -10.32 -15.48 9.05
N ARG A 34 -11.63 -15.64 8.82
CA ARG A 34 -12.23 -16.94 8.46
C ARG A 34 -11.80 -17.46 7.09
N ILE A 35 -11.19 -16.65 6.22
CA ILE A 35 -10.64 -17.14 4.94
C ILE A 35 -9.73 -18.35 5.16
N TRP A 36 -8.97 -18.36 6.26
CA TRP A 36 -7.98 -19.37 6.60
C TRP A 36 -8.60 -20.76 6.88
N GLU A 37 -9.91 -20.83 7.11
CA GLU A 37 -10.66 -22.08 7.21
C GLU A 37 -10.72 -22.81 5.85
N SER A 38 -10.80 -22.04 4.76
CA SER A 38 -10.96 -22.54 3.39
C SER A 38 -9.62 -22.77 2.66
N VAL A 39 -8.50 -22.24 3.17
CA VAL A 39 -7.19 -22.32 2.49
C VAL A 39 -6.56 -23.72 2.63
N GLN A 40 -5.96 -24.27 1.57
CA GLN A 40 -5.18 -25.50 1.68
C GLN A 40 -4.05 -25.37 2.69
N ARG A 41 -3.95 -26.34 3.61
CA ARG A 41 -2.94 -26.32 4.68
C ARG A 41 -1.55 -26.41 4.07
N GLY A 42 -0.69 -25.47 4.47
CA GLY A 42 0.65 -25.37 3.94
C GLY A 42 0.80 -24.44 2.74
N LEU A 43 -0.25 -23.91 2.09
CA LEU A 43 -0.09 -23.02 0.91
C LEU A 43 0.95 -21.91 1.13
N ILE A 44 0.78 -21.16 2.21
CA ILE A 44 1.57 -19.96 2.56
C ILE A 44 2.82 -20.30 3.40
N TYR A 45 3.07 -21.59 3.66
CA TYR A 45 4.16 -22.04 4.51
C TYR A 45 5.51 -22.05 3.78
N PRO A 46 6.53 -21.30 4.23
CA PRO A 46 7.89 -21.44 3.72
C PRO A 46 8.62 -22.52 4.52
N SER A 47 9.06 -23.58 3.84
CA SER A 47 9.77 -24.72 4.44
C SER A 47 11.24 -24.74 4.01
N PRO A 48 12.19 -25.29 4.80
CA PRO A 48 13.56 -25.49 4.35
C PRO A 48 13.67 -26.56 3.25
N HIS A 49 12.82 -27.59 3.29
CA HIS A 49 12.78 -28.66 2.28
C HIS A 49 11.44 -28.68 1.56
N ALA A 50 11.50 -28.81 0.24
CA ALA A 50 10.34 -28.95 -0.62
C ALA A 50 10.57 -29.99 -1.71
N LEU A 51 9.48 -30.62 -2.16
CA LEU A 51 9.45 -31.48 -3.33
C LEU A 51 8.28 -31.03 -4.20
N PHE A 52 8.59 -30.71 -5.45
CA PHE A 52 7.61 -30.31 -6.45
C PHE A 52 7.35 -31.49 -7.37
N ALA A 53 6.11 -31.98 -7.41
CA ALA A 53 5.74 -33.09 -8.27
C ALA A 53 4.76 -32.64 -9.35
N THR A 54 4.94 -33.14 -10.56
CA THR A 54 4.15 -32.77 -11.74
C THR A 54 3.70 -34.04 -12.45
N PHE A 55 2.39 -34.20 -12.60
CA PHE A 55 1.78 -35.40 -13.18
C PHE A 55 0.98 -35.09 -14.44
N PHE A 56 0.93 -36.08 -15.33
CA PHE A 56 0.23 -36.03 -16.61
C PHE A 56 -0.74 -37.21 -16.71
N ARG A 57 -1.91 -36.99 -17.31
CA ARG A 57 -2.89 -38.06 -17.56
C ARG A 57 -2.30 -39.18 -18.40
N GLN A 58 -2.66 -40.41 -18.03
CA GLN A 58 -2.31 -41.59 -18.79
C GLN A 58 -3.27 -41.72 -19.99
N PRO A 59 -2.78 -41.81 -21.25
CA PRO A 59 -3.65 -41.82 -22.43
C PRO A 59 -4.68 -42.95 -22.51
N GLN A 60 -4.42 -44.08 -21.86
CA GLN A 60 -5.30 -45.27 -21.83
C GLN A 60 -5.70 -45.65 -20.39
N GLY A 61 -5.50 -44.74 -19.43
CA GLY A 61 -5.79 -44.98 -18.01
C GLY A 61 -7.21 -44.64 -17.59
N ARG A 62 -7.52 -44.86 -16.32
CA ARG A 62 -8.79 -44.41 -15.70
C ARG A 62 -8.89 -42.88 -15.81
N PRO A 63 -10.07 -42.31 -16.14
CA PRO A 63 -10.22 -40.86 -16.19
C PRO A 63 -9.98 -40.24 -14.80
N LEU A 64 -9.13 -39.22 -14.73
CA LEU A 64 -8.91 -38.45 -13.52
C LEU A 64 -10.14 -37.55 -13.25
N THR A 65 -10.92 -37.90 -12.23
CA THR A 65 -12.09 -37.15 -11.80
C THR A 65 -11.81 -36.35 -10.54
N LYS A 66 -12.61 -35.29 -10.32
CA LYS A 66 -12.54 -34.49 -9.09
C LYS A 66 -12.75 -35.34 -7.84
N ALA A 67 -13.62 -36.35 -7.88
CA ALA A 67 -13.86 -37.27 -6.76
C ALA A 67 -12.61 -38.07 -6.35
N ILE A 68 -11.81 -38.53 -7.33
CA ILE A 68 -10.53 -39.21 -7.05
C ILE A 68 -9.57 -38.24 -6.35
N LEU A 69 -9.47 -37.00 -6.83
CA LEU A 69 -8.64 -35.98 -6.19
C LEU A 69 -9.09 -35.66 -4.76
N GLN A 70 -10.40 -35.54 -4.52
CA GLN A 70 -10.95 -35.30 -3.19
C GLN A 70 -10.63 -36.43 -2.21
N GLN A 71 -10.77 -37.69 -2.66
CA GLN A 71 -10.43 -38.84 -1.83
C GLN A 71 -8.92 -38.90 -1.54
N LEU A 72 -8.08 -38.70 -2.57
CA LEU A 72 -6.63 -38.65 -2.40
C LEU A 72 -6.23 -37.60 -1.36
N MET A 73 -6.76 -36.38 -1.46
CA MET A 73 -6.37 -35.31 -0.53
C MET A 73 -6.81 -35.59 0.92
N LYS A 74 -7.92 -36.30 1.13
CA LYS A 74 -8.31 -36.81 2.45
C LYS A 74 -7.30 -37.83 2.97
N ASP A 75 -6.90 -38.78 2.14
CA ASP A 75 -5.97 -39.84 2.50
C ASP A 75 -4.57 -39.28 2.78
N VAL A 76 -4.08 -38.37 1.94
CA VAL A 76 -2.80 -37.68 2.13
C VAL A 76 -2.80 -36.91 3.45
N ARG A 77 -3.88 -36.18 3.75
CA ARG A 77 -4.01 -35.45 5.01
C ARG A 77 -4.01 -36.39 6.23
N ALA A 78 -4.73 -37.51 6.15
CA ALA A 78 -4.74 -38.52 7.21
C ALA A 78 -3.35 -39.15 7.41
N ALA A 79 -2.69 -39.56 6.32
CA ALA A 79 -1.36 -40.14 6.35
C ALA A 79 -0.32 -39.17 6.93
N ILE A 80 -0.39 -37.87 6.58
CA ILE A 80 0.49 -36.84 7.15
C ILE A 80 0.29 -36.70 8.66
N HIS A 81 -0.95 -36.64 9.13
CA HIS A 81 -1.21 -36.52 10.56
C HIS A 81 -0.82 -37.77 11.36
N GLU A 82 -0.94 -38.96 10.77
CA GLU A 82 -0.60 -40.22 11.43
C GLU A 82 0.92 -40.47 11.43
N ARG A 83 1.58 -40.29 10.28
CA ARG A 83 2.97 -40.73 10.06
C ARG A 83 3.99 -39.61 10.22
N TRP A 84 3.62 -38.36 9.95
CA TRP A 84 4.55 -37.21 9.97
C TRP A 84 4.03 -35.99 10.78
N PRO A 85 3.50 -36.14 12.01
CA PRO A 85 2.82 -35.06 12.74
C PRO A 85 3.73 -33.92 13.23
N SER A 86 5.04 -34.14 13.38
CA SER A 86 5.93 -33.26 14.16
C SER A 86 6.79 -32.28 13.34
N ALA A 87 6.75 -32.34 12.02
CA ALA A 87 7.69 -31.63 11.13
C ALA A 87 7.03 -30.60 10.21
N ASN A 88 5.84 -30.10 10.55
CA ASN A 88 5.05 -29.18 9.72
C ASN A 88 4.91 -29.68 8.27
N THR A 89 4.85 -31.00 8.08
CA THR A 89 4.74 -31.63 6.77
C THR A 89 3.40 -31.26 6.15
N THR A 90 3.42 -30.75 4.92
CA THR A 90 2.21 -30.34 4.20
C THR A 90 2.34 -30.68 2.72
N ALA A 91 1.19 -30.91 2.07
CA ALA A 91 1.12 -31.12 0.63
C ALA A 91 -0.05 -30.29 0.09
N ILE A 92 0.25 -29.40 -0.85
CA ILE A 92 -0.77 -28.65 -1.60
C ILE A 92 -0.88 -29.20 -3.01
N VAL A 93 -2.09 -29.14 -3.57
CA VAL A 93 -2.37 -29.54 -4.94
C VAL A 93 -2.86 -28.35 -5.77
N GLY A 94 -2.26 -28.20 -6.94
CA GLY A 94 -2.72 -27.36 -8.04
C GLY A 94 -3.21 -28.23 -9.19
N VAL A 95 -4.27 -27.79 -9.86
CA VAL A 95 -4.87 -28.44 -11.00
C VAL A 95 -4.59 -27.62 -12.26
N GLY A 96 -4.13 -28.28 -13.32
CA GLY A 96 -3.89 -27.66 -14.61
C GLY A 96 -5.17 -27.05 -15.19
N PHE A 97 -5.04 -25.93 -15.88
CA PHE A 97 -6.20 -25.15 -16.31
C PHE A 97 -7.12 -25.90 -17.26
N LYS A 98 -6.53 -26.67 -18.18
CA LYS A 98 -7.28 -27.52 -19.11
C LYS A 98 -8.16 -28.52 -18.34
N LEU A 99 -7.59 -29.23 -17.37
CA LEU A 99 -8.32 -30.21 -16.57
C LEU A 99 -9.41 -29.57 -15.73
N TRP A 100 -9.13 -28.43 -15.09
CA TRP A 100 -10.13 -27.72 -14.29
C TRP A 100 -11.31 -27.24 -15.14
N GLN A 101 -11.04 -26.76 -16.36
CA GLN A 101 -12.09 -26.36 -17.31
C GLN A 101 -12.95 -27.53 -17.76
N GLU A 102 -12.35 -28.71 -18.01
CA GLU A 102 -13.07 -29.94 -18.31
C GLU A 102 -14.01 -30.33 -17.16
N TRP A 103 -13.55 -30.27 -15.90
CA TRP A 103 -14.41 -30.55 -14.74
C TRP A 103 -15.54 -29.53 -14.57
N CYS A 104 -15.26 -28.24 -14.72
CA CYS A 104 -16.30 -27.22 -14.63
C CYS A 104 -17.37 -27.40 -15.71
N ALA A 105 -16.98 -27.79 -16.93
CA ALA A 105 -17.91 -28.07 -18.02
C ALA A 105 -18.77 -29.32 -17.74
N GLN A 106 -18.20 -30.35 -17.12
CA GLN A 106 -18.94 -31.56 -16.71
C GLN A 106 -19.91 -31.30 -15.56
N GLU A 107 -19.54 -30.45 -14.59
CA GLU A 107 -20.35 -30.11 -13.41
C GLU A 107 -21.34 -28.97 -13.67
N GLY A 108 -21.24 -28.26 -14.80
CA GLY A 108 -22.05 -27.08 -15.09
C GLY A 108 -21.73 -25.87 -14.22
N THR A 109 -20.54 -25.82 -13.62
CA THR A 109 -20.09 -24.73 -12.74
C THR A 109 -19.35 -23.64 -13.51
N ALA A 110 -19.42 -22.40 -13.05
CA ALA A 110 -18.64 -21.31 -13.63
C ALA A 110 -17.12 -21.52 -13.44
N LEU A 111 -16.31 -20.96 -14.34
CA LEU A 111 -14.85 -20.91 -14.17
C LEU A 111 -14.48 -19.85 -13.11
N PRO A 112 -13.40 -20.06 -12.35
CA PRO A 112 -12.87 -19.05 -11.43
C PRO A 112 -12.60 -17.73 -12.15
N GLU A 113 -13.04 -16.60 -11.60
CA GLU A 113 -12.85 -15.29 -12.26
C GLU A 113 -11.36 -14.98 -12.47
N GLY A 114 -10.54 -15.34 -11.47
CA GLY A 114 -9.10 -15.14 -11.48
C GLY A 114 -8.32 -15.96 -12.51
N MET A 115 -8.96 -16.94 -13.17
CA MET A 115 -8.37 -17.84 -14.17
C MET A 115 -8.26 -17.19 -15.57
N ARG A 116 -8.90 -16.04 -15.79
CA ARG A 116 -8.91 -15.37 -17.10
C ARG A 116 -7.56 -14.69 -17.38
N PHE A 117 -6.95 -15.04 -18.51
CA PHE A 117 -5.72 -14.42 -19.01
C PHE A 117 -5.97 -13.01 -19.58
N LEU A 118 -4.96 -12.15 -19.46
CA LEU A 118 -4.82 -10.88 -20.16
C LEU A 118 -4.34 -11.08 -21.60
N PHE A 119 -3.51 -12.09 -21.86
CA PHE A 119 -2.93 -12.35 -23.18
C PHE A 119 -3.21 -13.78 -23.68
N PRO A 120 -4.48 -14.18 -23.85
CA PRO A 120 -4.84 -15.53 -24.28
C PRO A 120 -4.35 -15.85 -25.69
N GLU A 121 -3.98 -17.11 -25.96
CA GLU A 121 -3.67 -17.58 -27.31
C GLU A 121 -4.95 -17.74 -28.16
N ALA A 122 -4.92 -17.30 -29.42
CA ALA A 122 -6.08 -17.34 -30.31
C ALA A 122 -6.50 -18.77 -30.72
N GLU A 123 -5.53 -19.71 -30.82
CA GLU A 123 -5.75 -21.06 -31.36
C GLU A 123 -5.79 -22.18 -30.30
N GLY A 124 -5.64 -21.85 -29.00
CA GLY A 124 -5.34 -22.82 -27.94
C GLY A 124 -6.46 -23.12 -26.93
N GLY A 125 -7.70 -22.67 -27.14
CA GLY A 125 -8.70 -22.61 -26.06
C GLY A 125 -8.30 -21.59 -24.98
N SER A 126 -9.22 -21.22 -24.09
CA SER A 126 -9.01 -20.10 -23.14
C SER A 126 -8.02 -20.40 -21.99
N TYR A 127 -7.14 -21.39 -22.14
CA TYR A 127 -6.28 -21.92 -21.07
C TYR A 127 -4.78 -21.79 -21.34
N ARG A 128 -4.36 -21.12 -22.43
CA ARG A 128 -2.96 -20.80 -22.73
C ARG A 128 -2.72 -19.30 -22.85
N SER A 129 -1.54 -18.87 -22.40
CA SER A 129 -1.07 -17.49 -22.52
C SER A 129 0.00 -17.36 -23.59
N THR A 130 -0.13 -16.34 -24.43
CA THR A 130 0.89 -15.93 -25.43
C THR A 130 2.22 -15.54 -24.79
N VAL A 131 2.24 -15.27 -23.48
CA VAL A 131 3.48 -14.95 -22.74
C VAL A 131 4.46 -16.13 -22.80
N PHE A 132 3.98 -17.37 -22.71
CA PHE A 132 4.85 -18.55 -22.83
C PHE A 132 5.45 -18.67 -24.23
N SER A 133 4.64 -18.57 -25.27
CA SER A 133 5.11 -18.68 -26.65
C SER A 133 6.07 -17.54 -27.03
N ARG A 134 5.82 -16.30 -26.55
CA ARG A 134 6.74 -15.16 -26.74
C ARG A 134 8.08 -15.31 -26.02
N SER A 135 8.13 -16.07 -24.93
CA SER A 135 9.34 -16.25 -24.12
C SER A 135 10.45 -17.10 -24.78
N ASN A 136 10.14 -17.74 -25.91
CA ASN A 136 11.07 -18.55 -26.71
C ASN A 136 11.84 -19.60 -25.89
N GLY A 137 11.12 -20.34 -25.03
CA GLY A 137 11.69 -21.42 -24.21
C GLY A 137 12.34 -20.96 -22.90
N THR A 138 12.28 -19.68 -22.56
CA THR A 138 12.68 -19.20 -21.23
C THR A 138 11.67 -19.66 -20.18
N PHE A 139 10.37 -19.49 -20.46
CA PHE A 139 9.27 -20.06 -19.69
C PHE A 139 8.64 -21.21 -20.48
N VAL A 140 8.22 -22.26 -19.78
CA VAL A 140 7.58 -23.42 -20.40
C VAL A 140 6.21 -23.64 -19.78
N ASP A 141 5.25 -23.95 -20.63
CA ASP A 141 3.95 -24.49 -20.25
C ASP A 141 3.87 -25.94 -20.73
N SER A 142 4.18 -26.86 -19.81
CA SER A 142 4.18 -28.29 -20.05
C SER A 142 2.77 -28.88 -20.09
N GLN A 143 1.73 -28.10 -19.74
CA GLN A 143 0.33 -28.52 -19.74
C GLN A 143 0.08 -29.75 -18.84
N ALA A 144 0.75 -29.80 -17.70
CA ALA A 144 0.55 -30.86 -16.72
C ALA A 144 -0.84 -30.75 -16.07
N ASP A 145 -1.40 -31.90 -15.70
CA ASP A 145 -2.77 -32.01 -15.20
C ASP A 145 -2.84 -31.77 -13.69
N LEU A 146 -1.87 -32.29 -12.93
CA LEU A 146 -1.74 -32.05 -11.49
C LEU A 146 -0.33 -31.61 -11.14
N TRP A 147 -0.24 -30.69 -10.18
CA TRP A 147 0.99 -30.23 -9.59
C TRP A 147 0.88 -30.27 -8.07
N PHE A 148 1.87 -30.87 -7.41
CA PHE A 148 1.94 -30.93 -5.96
C PHE A 148 3.16 -30.17 -5.48
N HIS A 149 2.98 -29.44 -4.38
CA HIS A 149 4.09 -28.85 -3.65
C HIS A 149 4.06 -29.38 -2.23
N ILE A 150 4.99 -30.29 -1.97
CA ILE A 150 5.17 -30.98 -0.70
C ILE A 150 6.27 -30.26 0.06
N LYS A 151 6.04 -30.03 1.34
CA LYS A 151 6.92 -29.24 2.21
C LYS A 151 7.08 -29.92 3.54
N SER A 152 8.30 -29.90 4.09
CA SER A 152 8.56 -30.39 5.44
C SER A 152 9.80 -29.73 6.04
N ASP A 153 9.86 -29.72 7.36
CA ASP A 153 11.07 -29.38 8.11
C ASP A 153 12.10 -30.51 8.06
N ASN A 154 11.68 -31.74 7.79
CA ASN A 154 12.56 -32.89 7.68
C ASN A 154 12.77 -33.25 6.19
N PRO A 155 14.02 -33.35 5.70
CA PRO A 155 14.29 -33.73 4.33
C PRO A 155 13.68 -35.08 3.93
N GLU A 156 13.58 -36.04 4.86
CA GLU A 156 13.13 -37.41 4.54
C GLU A 156 11.61 -37.51 4.31
N HIS A 157 10.82 -36.58 4.84
CA HIS A 157 9.36 -36.68 4.77
C HIS A 157 8.82 -36.32 3.37
N CYS A 158 9.46 -35.40 2.66
CA CYS A 158 8.98 -34.96 1.34
C CYS A 158 8.96 -36.11 0.31
N PRO A 159 10.05 -36.90 0.14
CA PRO A 159 10.04 -38.07 -0.73
C PRO A 159 9.04 -39.15 -0.31
N GLN A 160 8.82 -39.35 0.99
CA GLN A 160 7.87 -40.37 1.49
C GLN A 160 6.42 -40.00 1.19
N VAL A 161 6.04 -38.72 1.37
CA VAL A 161 4.71 -38.22 0.99
C VAL A 161 4.53 -38.30 -0.53
N PHE A 162 5.56 -37.97 -1.30
CA PHE A 162 5.53 -38.12 -2.76
C PHE A 162 5.31 -39.58 -3.19
N ALA A 163 6.04 -40.52 -2.59
CA ALA A 163 5.89 -41.94 -2.87
C ALA A 163 4.45 -42.42 -2.61
N PHE A 164 3.84 -41.98 -1.50
CA PHE A 164 2.44 -42.28 -1.20
C PHE A 164 1.46 -41.72 -2.24
N ILE A 165 1.65 -40.47 -2.66
CA ILE A 165 0.81 -39.83 -3.70
C ILE A 165 0.96 -40.56 -5.04
N ARG A 166 2.20 -40.87 -5.41
CA ARG A 166 2.53 -41.58 -6.65
C ARG A 166 1.90 -42.97 -6.68
N GLU A 167 2.06 -43.76 -5.61
CA GLU A 167 1.48 -45.11 -5.50
C GLU A 167 -0.04 -45.06 -5.69
N ARG A 168 -0.72 -44.11 -5.01
CA ARG A 168 -2.18 -43.95 -5.15
C ARG A 168 -2.60 -43.59 -6.57
N LEU A 169 -1.97 -42.59 -7.19
CA LEU A 169 -2.42 -42.04 -8.48
C LEU A 169 -1.99 -42.87 -9.70
N VAL A 170 -0.77 -43.40 -9.67
CA VAL A 170 -0.15 -44.12 -10.78
C VAL A 170 -0.43 -45.62 -10.69
N ASP A 171 -0.22 -46.22 -9.52
CA ASP A 171 -0.27 -47.68 -9.40
C ASP A 171 -1.69 -48.20 -9.11
N GLN A 172 -2.41 -47.54 -8.18
CA GLN A 172 -3.73 -47.98 -7.75
C GLN A 172 -4.86 -47.44 -8.64
N GLU A 173 -4.89 -46.12 -8.87
CA GLU A 173 -5.92 -45.46 -9.67
C GLU A 173 -5.64 -45.50 -11.18
N GLN A 174 -4.39 -45.74 -11.58
CA GLN A 174 -3.94 -45.85 -12.99
C GLN A 174 -4.46 -44.70 -13.87
N CYS A 175 -4.49 -43.49 -13.31
CA CYS A 175 -5.03 -42.29 -13.97
C CYS A 175 -3.94 -41.35 -14.48
N LEU A 176 -2.73 -41.46 -13.92
CA LEU A 176 -1.58 -40.63 -14.25
C LEU A 176 -0.38 -41.49 -14.62
N ARG A 177 0.48 -40.98 -15.51
CA ARG A 177 1.74 -41.64 -15.87
C ARG A 177 2.88 -41.15 -14.98
N ALA A 178 3.76 -42.08 -14.57
CA ALA A 178 5.07 -41.72 -14.03
C ALA A 178 6.04 -41.39 -15.19
N GLY A 179 6.82 -40.33 -15.04
CA GLY A 179 7.84 -39.90 -16.00
C GLY A 179 9.17 -39.60 -15.30
N PRO A 180 10.30 -39.59 -16.03
CA PRO A 180 11.62 -39.37 -15.42
C PRO A 180 11.80 -37.98 -14.78
N THR A 181 10.90 -37.04 -15.03
CA THR A 181 10.88 -35.67 -14.47
C THR A 181 9.61 -35.38 -13.68
N ASP A 182 8.98 -36.42 -13.12
CA ASP A 182 7.72 -36.31 -12.36
C ASP A 182 7.88 -35.60 -11.01
N HIS A 183 9.10 -35.43 -10.50
CA HIS A 183 9.38 -34.63 -9.32
C HIS A 183 10.74 -33.93 -9.33
N GLN A 184 10.86 -32.89 -8.52
CA GLN A 184 12.09 -32.17 -8.23
C GLN A 184 12.18 -31.87 -6.73
N GLU A 185 13.20 -32.42 -6.07
CA GLU A 185 13.57 -32.02 -4.71
C GLU A 185 14.32 -30.69 -4.75
N ALA A 186 14.00 -29.79 -3.83
CA ALA A 186 14.64 -28.49 -3.68
C ALA A 186 14.74 -28.11 -2.20
N HIS A 187 15.81 -27.42 -1.82
CA HIS A 187 16.04 -27.07 -0.41
C HIS A 187 16.75 -25.73 -0.26
N SER A 188 16.47 -25.03 0.85
CA SER A 188 17.12 -23.76 1.16
C SER A 188 18.59 -23.98 1.49
N LYS A 189 19.50 -23.17 0.93
CA LYS A 189 20.95 -23.20 1.25
C LYS A 189 21.31 -22.45 2.53
N SER A 190 20.40 -22.45 3.50
CA SER A 190 20.59 -21.81 4.80
C SER A 190 21.54 -22.62 5.68
N LEU A 191 22.33 -21.94 6.52
CA LEU A 191 23.11 -22.57 7.59
C LEU A 191 22.27 -22.83 8.85
N HIS A 192 21.05 -22.30 8.91
CA HIS A 192 20.15 -22.45 10.06
C HIS A 192 19.18 -23.61 9.83
N PRO A 193 18.94 -24.46 10.84
CA PRO A 193 17.98 -25.57 10.74
C PRO A 193 16.55 -25.16 10.40
N ASP A 194 16.18 -23.89 10.65
CA ASP A 194 14.86 -23.33 10.35
C ASP A 194 14.75 -22.75 8.93
N GLY A 195 15.82 -22.78 8.13
CA GLY A 195 15.87 -22.25 6.78
C GLY A 195 16.02 -20.73 6.69
N LYS A 196 16.30 -20.01 7.79
CA LYS A 196 16.47 -18.54 7.77
C LYS A 196 17.74 -18.11 7.05
N GLY A 197 17.69 -16.97 6.35
CA GLY A 197 18.84 -16.49 5.58
C GLY A 197 19.23 -17.38 4.40
N GLY A 198 18.27 -18.12 3.84
CA GLY A 198 18.47 -18.88 2.61
C GLY A 198 18.93 -18.00 1.45
N LYS A 199 19.82 -18.54 0.60
CA LYS A 199 20.38 -17.84 -0.54
C LYS A 199 20.29 -18.67 -1.83
N VAL A 200 20.27 -17.96 -2.95
CA VAL A 200 20.23 -18.50 -4.33
C VAL A 200 21.37 -17.90 -5.18
N LEU A 201 21.54 -18.46 -6.38
CA LEU A 201 22.61 -18.17 -7.34
C LEU A 201 23.99 -18.37 -6.70
N GLY A 202 24.25 -19.56 -6.19
CA GLY A 202 25.55 -19.91 -5.59
C GLY A 202 25.79 -19.20 -4.26
N CYS A 203 24.74 -19.11 -3.44
CA CYS A 203 24.74 -18.43 -2.15
C CYS A 203 25.09 -16.92 -2.23
N ARG A 204 24.76 -16.25 -3.33
CA ARG A 204 25.05 -14.83 -3.55
C ARG A 204 23.94 -13.92 -3.03
N PHE A 205 22.68 -14.21 -3.34
CA PHE A 205 21.54 -13.34 -3.02
C PHE A 205 20.55 -13.99 -2.09
N SER A 206 19.97 -13.23 -1.15
CA SER A 206 18.90 -13.78 -0.30
C SER A 206 17.66 -14.11 -1.12
N GLU A 207 17.12 -15.31 -0.89
CA GLU A 207 15.85 -15.73 -1.47
C GLU A 207 14.69 -14.92 -0.89
N ASN A 208 13.63 -14.68 -1.67
CA ASN A 208 12.32 -14.24 -1.17
C ASN A 208 12.25 -12.93 -0.35
N LEU A 209 13.31 -12.12 -0.33
CA LEU A 209 13.44 -10.90 0.49
C LEU A 209 12.23 -9.95 0.43
N ASN A 210 11.66 -9.77 -0.76
CA ASN A 210 10.54 -8.86 -1.03
C ASN A 210 9.13 -9.48 -0.91
N ASN A 211 9.01 -10.68 -0.36
CA ASN A 211 7.72 -11.31 -0.18
C ASN A 211 6.84 -10.56 0.83
N PRO A 212 5.51 -10.69 0.70
CA PRO A 212 4.61 -10.39 1.81
C PRO A 212 4.94 -11.32 2.98
N THR A 213 4.94 -10.77 4.20
CA THR A 213 5.40 -11.47 5.42
C THR A 213 4.32 -11.59 6.49
N ASP A 214 3.33 -10.69 6.47
CA ASP A 214 2.24 -10.66 7.43
C ASP A 214 0.95 -11.31 6.87
N PRO A 215 0.09 -11.87 7.73
CA PRO A 215 -1.15 -12.55 7.33
C PRO A 215 -2.09 -11.68 6.50
N LEU A 216 -2.17 -10.37 6.77
CA LEU A 216 -3.12 -9.48 6.10
C LEU A 216 -2.70 -9.19 4.66
N THR A 217 -1.43 -8.83 4.45
CA THR A 217 -0.87 -8.63 3.11
C THR A 217 -0.86 -9.94 2.32
N LEU A 218 -0.55 -11.06 2.96
CA LEU A 218 -0.60 -12.38 2.33
C LEU A 218 -2.00 -12.74 1.86
N GLN A 219 -3.00 -12.54 2.72
CA GLN A 219 -4.39 -12.76 2.39
C GLN A 219 -4.82 -11.90 1.20
N ASP A 220 -4.55 -10.60 1.27
CA ASP A 220 -4.93 -9.68 0.21
C ASP A 220 -4.27 -10.10 -1.11
N GLN A 221 -2.95 -10.30 -1.15
CA GLN A 221 -2.23 -10.47 -2.43
C GLN A 221 -2.26 -11.91 -2.99
N THR A 222 -2.40 -12.92 -2.14
CA THR A 222 -2.17 -14.34 -2.53
C THR A 222 -3.46 -15.15 -2.65
N LEU A 223 -4.51 -14.78 -1.93
CA LEU A 223 -5.73 -15.59 -1.82
C LEU A 223 -6.90 -14.92 -2.54
N VAL A 224 -7.74 -15.74 -3.15
CA VAL A 224 -9.03 -15.29 -3.71
C VAL A 224 -9.93 -14.86 -2.55
N GLY A 225 -10.35 -13.60 -2.57
CA GLY A 225 -11.16 -12.94 -1.55
C GLY A 225 -12.65 -12.86 -1.91
N SER A 226 -13.28 -11.77 -1.49
CA SER A 226 -14.71 -11.51 -1.70
C SER A 226 -15.10 -11.24 -3.15
N GLU A 227 -14.13 -11.06 -4.04
CA GLU A 227 -14.36 -10.96 -5.49
C GLU A 227 -14.97 -12.25 -6.06
N ASP A 228 -14.63 -13.42 -5.51
CA ASP A 228 -15.19 -14.70 -5.93
C ASP A 228 -15.61 -15.56 -4.72
N PRO A 229 -16.80 -15.32 -4.15
CA PRO A 229 -17.22 -15.90 -2.87
C PRO A 229 -17.32 -17.43 -2.83
N GLU A 230 -17.56 -18.07 -3.97
CA GLU A 230 -17.60 -19.53 -4.09
C GLU A 230 -16.20 -20.14 -3.93
N ARG A 231 -15.17 -19.36 -4.26
CA ARG A 231 -13.77 -19.79 -4.36
C ARG A 231 -12.87 -19.12 -3.32
N ILE A 232 -13.46 -18.52 -2.27
CA ILE A 232 -12.72 -17.92 -1.15
C ILE A 232 -11.64 -18.87 -0.61
N GLY A 233 -10.42 -18.36 -0.49
CA GLY A 233 -9.26 -19.11 0.00
C GLY A 233 -8.56 -19.98 -1.05
N ALA A 234 -9.04 -20.00 -2.30
CA ALA A 234 -8.29 -20.54 -3.43
C ALA A 234 -7.11 -19.62 -3.79
N SER A 235 -6.23 -20.10 -4.67
CA SER A 235 -5.07 -19.33 -5.15
C SER A 235 -4.68 -19.80 -6.56
N PHE A 236 -3.77 -19.06 -7.21
CA PHE A 236 -3.20 -19.42 -8.49
C PHE A 236 -1.69 -19.44 -8.37
N VAL A 237 -1.05 -20.37 -9.05
CA VAL A 237 0.41 -20.51 -9.05
C VAL A 237 0.96 -20.60 -10.45
N VAL A 238 2.09 -19.93 -10.68
CA VAL A 238 2.99 -20.25 -11.78
C VAL A 238 4.15 -21.04 -11.21
N ALA A 239 4.36 -22.25 -11.72
CA ALA A 239 5.49 -23.09 -11.33
C ALA A 239 6.43 -23.25 -12.53
N GLN A 240 7.74 -23.07 -12.31
CA GLN A 240 8.77 -23.16 -13.33
C GLN A 240 10.03 -23.79 -12.73
N ARG A 241 10.56 -24.82 -13.37
CA ARG A 241 11.87 -25.39 -13.06
C ARG A 241 12.92 -24.75 -13.95
N PHE A 242 13.65 -23.77 -13.42
CA PHE A 242 14.71 -23.08 -14.16
C PHE A 242 16.04 -23.78 -13.99
N LEU A 243 16.71 -24.06 -15.11
CA LEU A 243 18.11 -24.44 -15.18
C LEU A 243 18.96 -23.19 -15.40
N ILE A 244 20.09 -23.10 -14.69
CA ILE A 244 20.97 -21.93 -14.74
C ILE A 244 22.11 -22.18 -15.73
N ASN A 245 22.37 -21.22 -16.62
CA ASN A 245 23.54 -21.22 -17.49
C ASN A 245 24.78 -20.68 -16.74
N TRP A 246 25.39 -21.52 -15.92
CA TRP A 246 26.54 -21.16 -15.12
C TRP A 246 27.79 -20.82 -15.93
N GLU A 247 27.97 -21.41 -17.12
CA GLU A 247 29.12 -21.12 -17.98
C GLU A 247 29.15 -19.64 -18.37
N ASN A 248 28.01 -19.11 -18.80
CA ASN A 248 27.91 -17.68 -19.15
C ASN A 248 27.91 -16.80 -17.89
N LEU A 249 27.19 -17.20 -16.83
CA LEU A 249 27.10 -16.41 -15.61
C LEU A 249 28.47 -16.21 -14.94
N LEU A 250 29.34 -17.22 -14.95
CA LEU A 250 30.71 -17.15 -14.40
C LEU A 250 31.69 -16.37 -15.30
N HIS A 251 31.32 -16.05 -16.53
CA HIS A 251 32.10 -15.15 -17.39
C HIS A 251 31.82 -13.67 -17.10
N LEU A 252 30.75 -13.37 -16.37
CA LEU A 252 30.43 -12.02 -15.94
C LEU A 252 31.24 -11.63 -14.69
N SER A 253 31.56 -10.35 -14.56
CA SER A 253 32.13 -9.82 -13.32
C SER A 253 31.10 -9.82 -12.18
N PRO A 254 31.53 -9.80 -10.90
CA PRO A 254 30.62 -9.71 -9.77
C PRO A 254 29.64 -8.54 -9.88
N GLN A 255 30.10 -7.37 -10.32
CA GLN A 255 29.24 -6.18 -10.50
C GLN A 255 28.20 -6.40 -11.60
N GLN A 256 28.57 -7.07 -12.70
CA GLN A 256 27.62 -7.41 -13.76
C GLN A 256 26.53 -8.35 -13.26
N ILE A 257 26.88 -9.36 -12.44
CA ILE A 257 25.90 -10.27 -11.82
C ILE A 257 24.97 -9.50 -10.87
N GLU A 258 25.52 -8.58 -10.07
CA GLU A 258 24.72 -7.71 -9.20
C GLU A 258 23.78 -6.80 -10.01
N ASP A 259 24.23 -6.26 -11.15
CA ASP A 259 23.42 -5.45 -12.07
C ASP A 259 22.31 -6.26 -12.78
N LEU A 260 22.54 -7.55 -13.10
CA LEU A 260 21.51 -8.45 -13.64
C LEU A 260 20.32 -8.53 -12.67
N VAL A 261 20.61 -8.73 -11.38
CA VAL A 261 19.57 -8.84 -10.36
C VAL A 261 19.02 -7.46 -9.98
N GLY A 262 19.90 -6.45 -9.87
CA GLY A 262 19.62 -5.09 -9.41
C GLY A 262 19.89 -4.86 -7.92
N ARG A 263 20.65 -5.75 -7.26
CA ARG A 263 21.08 -5.63 -5.85
C ARG A 263 22.48 -6.19 -5.67
N THR A 264 23.15 -5.75 -4.62
CA THR A 264 24.44 -6.33 -4.22
C THR A 264 24.25 -7.69 -3.56
N THR A 265 25.36 -8.42 -3.40
CA THR A 265 25.43 -9.69 -2.64
C THR A 265 25.10 -9.55 -1.14
N ASP A 266 25.14 -8.33 -0.61
CA ASP A 266 24.65 -7.94 0.72
C ASP A 266 23.17 -7.49 0.71
N ASP A 267 22.46 -7.75 -0.40
CA ASP A 267 21.05 -7.42 -0.61
C ASP A 267 20.71 -5.92 -0.58
N ILE A 268 21.70 -5.06 -0.84
CA ILE A 268 21.48 -3.61 -0.99
C ILE A 268 20.99 -3.33 -2.40
N ILE A 269 19.85 -2.65 -2.55
CA ILE A 269 19.32 -2.25 -3.86
C ILE A 269 20.34 -1.36 -4.58
N ILE A 270 20.64 -1.69 -5.83
CA ILE A 270 21.50 -0.88 -6.68
C ILE A 270 20.66 0.23 -7.29
N PRO A 271 20.98 1.51 -7.02
CA PRO A 271 20.23 2.64 -7.54
C PRO A 271 20.68 2.94 -8.98
N SER A 272 20.32 2.03 -9.90
CA SER A 272 20.59 2.14 -11.34
C SER A 272 19.41 2.78 -12.08
N ARG A 273 19.57 3.21 -13.33
CA ARG A 273 18.45 3.56 -14.23
C ARG A 273 18.06 2.44 -15.18
N ASP A 274 18.80 1.32 -15.17
CA ASP A 274 18.53 0.20 -16.07
C ASP A 274 17.22 -0.52 -15.70
N GLU A 275 16.20 -0.39 -16.54
CA GLU A 275 14.90 -1.03 -16.36
C GLU A 275 14.94 -2.56 -16.53
N ARG A 276 16.05 -3.10 -17.06
CA ARG A 276 16.21 -4.53 -17.40
C ARG A 276 16.72 -5.42 -16.26
N SER A 277 16.97 -4.83 -15.09
CA SER A 277 17.31 -5.63 -13.90
C SER A 277 16.10 -6.43 -13.42
N HIS A 278 16.35 -7.63 -12.90
CA HIS A 278 15.31 -8.56 -12.47
C HIS A 278 14.33 -7.93 -11.47
N ILE A 279 14.84 -7.24 -10.44
CA ILE A 279 13.98 -6.65 -9.41
C ILE A 279 13.09 -5.52 -9.94
N ARG A 280 13.47 -4.85 -11.05
CA ARG A 280 12.65 -3.80 -11.69
C ARG A 280 11.64 -4.39 -12.66
N CYS A 281 12.06 -5.36 -13.47
CA CYS A 281 11.16 -6.08 -14.36
C CYS A 281 10.04 -6.79 -13.58
N ALA A 282 10.35 -7.34 -12.41
CA ALA A 282 9.37 -7.98 -11.53
C ALA A 282 8.50 -6.99 -10.73
N ARG A 283 8.77 -5.68 -10.76
CA ARG A 283 8.03 -4.64 -10.00
C ARG A 283 7.00 -3.95 -10.89
N VAL A 284 5.86 -4.62 -11.10
CA VAL A 284 4.76 -4.13 -11.95
C VAL A 284 3.69 -3.42 -11.10
N GLN A 285 3.04 -2.40 -11.66
CA GLN A 285 1.93 -1.68 -11.02
C GLN A 285 0.60 -1.97 -11.73
N ASP A 286 -0.50 -1.95 -10.98
CA ASP A 286 -1.87 -1.99 -11.52
C ASP A 286 -2.31 -0.63 -12.09
N ALA A 287 -3.56 -0.57 -12.57
CA ALA A 287 -4.15 0.65 -13.13
C ALA A 287 -4.30 1.80 -12.11
N GLN A 288 -4.34 1.46 -10.82
CA GLN A 288 -4.38 2.39 -9.69
C GLN A 288 -2.98 2.78 -9.19
N GLY A 289 -1.91 2.29 -9.84
CA GLY A 289 -0.52 2.57 -9.47
C GLY A 289 -0.08 1.93 -8.15
N ASN A 290 -0.71 0.83 -7.74
CA ASN A 290 -0.25 -0.02 -6.65
C ASN A 290 0.61 -1.17 -7.19
N THR A 291 1.67 -1.53 -6.49
CA THR A 291 2.52 -2.65 -6.88
C THR A 291 1.74 -3.96 -6.80
N LEU A 292 1.78 -4.74 -7.88
CA LEU A 292 1.32 -6.12 -7.89
C LEU A 292 2.33 -6.98 -7.11
N GLN A 293 1.90 -7.53 -5.97
CA GLN A 293 2.75 -8.39 -5.15
C GLN A 293 2.40 -9.86 -5.34
N VAL A 294 3.41 -10.72 -5.19
CA VAL A 294 3.28 -12.16 -5.29
C VAL A 294 4.03 -12.82 -4.15
N LEU A 295 3.48 -13.91 -3.60
CA LEU A 295 4.23 -14.77 -2.70
C LEU A 295 5.12 -15.67 -3.55
N ARG A 296 6.44 -15.54 -3.42
CA ARG A 296 7.40 -16.32 -4.20
C ARG A 296 8.07 -17.36 -3.34
N LEU A 297 8.20 -18.57 -3.86
CA LEU A 297 9.00 -19.62 -3.26
C LEU A 297 9.95 -20.11 -4.35
N GLY A 298 11.11 -19.48 -4.43
CA GLY A 298 12.24 -19.95 -5.23
C GLY A 298 13.20 -20.73 -4.34
N LEU A 299 13.40 -22.02 -4.62
CA LEU A 299 14.36 -22.87 -3.92
C LEU A 299 15.38 -23.46 -4.90
N PRO A 300 16.67 -23.48 -4.56
CA PRO A 300 17.68 -24.10 -5.40
C PRO A 300 17.59 -25.62 -5.36
N PHE A 301 17.99 -26.28 -6.44
CA PHE A 301 18.06 -27.73 -6.54
C PHE A 301 19.28 -28.19 -7.34
N GLY A 302 19.72 -29.42 -7.05
CA GLY A 302 20.85 -30.06 -7.70
C GLY A 302 22.17 -29.34 -7.47
N GLU A 303 23.24 -29.93 -7.99
CA GLU A 303 24.60 -29.39 -7.96
C GLU A 303 25.15 -29.41 -9.39
N THR A 304 26.00 -28.43 -9.72
CA THR A 304 26.69 -28.43 -11.01
C THR A 304 27.95 -29.30 -10.97
N HIS A 305 28.30 -29.92 -12.09
CA HIS A 305 29.56 -30.67 -12.22
C HIS A 305 30.76 -29.80 -12.66
N LEU A 306 30.60 -28.47 -12.63
CA LEU A 306 31.57 -27.51 -13.17
C LEU A 306 32.87 -27.43 -12.36
N GLU A 307 32.88 -28.01 -11.16
CA GLU A 307 34.05 -28.24 -10.31
C GLU A 307 35.16 -29.08 -10.96
N HIS A 308 34.91 -29.70 -12.11
CA HIS A 308 35.90 -30.44 -12.89
C HIS A 308 36.56 -29.58 -13.98
N ASN A 309 36.04 -28.38 -14.25
CA ASN A 309 36.58 -27.46 -15.25
C ASN A 309 37.51 -26.42 -14.59
N GLN A 310 38.82 -26.58 -14.79
CA GLN A 310 39.84 -25.71 -14.18
C GLN A 310 39.66 -24.22 -14.52
N GLU A 311 39.16 -23.89 -15.71
CA GLU A 311 38.94 -22.49 -16.12
C GLU A 311 37.81 -21.84 -15.32
N LEU A 312 36.69 -22.54 -15.16
CA LEU A 312 35.52 -22.01 -14.44
C LEU A 312 35.78 -21.94 -12.93
N ILE A 313 36.59 -22.85 -12.38
CA ILE A 313 37.06 -22.77 -11.00
C ILE A 313 37.87 -21.49 -10.77
N ALA A 314 38.77 -21.14 -11.69
CA ALA A 314 39.54 -19.89 -11.60
C ALA A 314 38.65 -18.64 -11.63
N ARG A 315 37.45 -18.75 -12.21
CA ARG A 315 36.43 -17.69 -12.25
C ARG A 315 35.42 -17.76 -11.09
N GLY A 316 35.61 -18.66 -10.13
CA GLY A 316 34.81 -18.73 -8.90
C GLY A 316 33.68 -19.76 -8.90
N ALA A 317 33.70 -20.74 -9.80
CA ALA A 317 32.82 -21.92 -9.70
C ALA A 317 33.06 -22.66 -8.37
N SER A 318 31.99 -23.14 -7.75
CA SER A 318 32.04 -23.84 -6.48
C SER A 318 30.95 -24.90 -6.35
N LYS A 319 31.11 -25.84 -5.41
CA LYS A 319 30.06 -26.79 -5.00
C LYS A 319 28.75 -26.13 -4.56
N ARG A 320 28.79 -24.83 -4.26
CA ARG A 320 27.61 -24.07 -3.86
C ARG A 320 26.76 -23.69 -5.06
N ASP A 321 27.21 -23.86 -6.30
CA ASP A 321 26.45 -23.50 -7.49
C ASP A 321 25.42 -24.62 -7.80
N GLU A 322 24.13 -24.30 -7.64
CA GLU A 322 23.00 -25.19 -7.90
C GLU A 322 22.82 -25.52 -9.38
N ALA A 323 22.26 -26.68 -9.73
CA ALA A 323 21.88 -26.96 -11.12
C ALA A 323 20.77 -25.99 -11.62
N GLY A 324 19.86 -25.61 -10.72
CA GLY A 324 18.74 -24.75 -11.05
C GLY A 324 17.97 -24.23 -9.84
N ILE A 325 16.92 -23.43 -10.12
CA ILE A 325 15.99 -22.91 -9.13
C ILE A 325 14.57 -23.34 -9.52
N TYR A 326 13.86 -23.98 -8.60
CA TYR A 326 12.44 -24.24 -8.77
C TYR A 326 11.67 -23.04 -8.22
N PHE A 327 10.93 -22.37 -9.09
CA PHE A 327 10.15 -21.18 -8.77
C PHE A 327 8.66 -21.52 -8.71
N ALA A 328 8.03 -21.18 -7.59
CA ALA A 328 6.57 -21.17 -7.46
C ALA A 328 6.11 -19.77 -7.00
N GLY A 329 5.38 -19.07 -7.86
CA GLY A 329 4.81 -17.74 -7.56
C GLY A 329 3.30 -17.82 -7.39
N TYR A 330 2.79 -17.43 -6.23
CA TYR A 330 1.37 -17.47 -5.88
C TYR A 330 0.75 -16.08 -5.91
N ALA A 331 -0.50 -16.01 -6.38
CA ALA A 331 -1.30 -14.80 -6.42
C ALA A 331 -2.80 -15.12 -6.35
N ARG A 332 -3.61 -14.12 -6.00
CA ARG A 332 -5.08 -14.23 -6.05
C ARG A 332 -5.66 -14.35 -7.46
N SER A 333 -4.90 -13.98 -8.50
CA SER A 333 -5.31 -14.13 -9.90
C SER A 333 -4.12 -14.34 -10.81
N VAL A 334 -4.34 -15.08 -11.90
CA VAL A 334 -3.36 -15.31 -12.97
C VAL A 334 -2.92 -14.02 -13.64
N ARG A 335 -3.81 -13.03 -13.73
CA ARG A 335 -3.53 -11.73 -14.34
C ARG A 335 -2.32 -11.05 -13.69
N VAL A 336 -2.15 -11.23 -12.37
CA VAL A 336 -1.02 -10.72 -11.61
C VAL A 336 0.28 -11.39 -12.05
N LEU A 337 0.29 -12.73 -12.08
CA LEU A 337 1.44 -13.54 -12.47
C LEU A 337 1.84 -13.25 -13.92
N GLU A 338 0.86 -13.23 -14.81
CA GLU A 338 1.03 -12.97 -16.24
C GLU A 338 1.55 -11.56 -16.52
N SER A 339 1.07 -10.54 -15.78
CA SER A 339 1.57 -9.16 -15.93
C SER A 339 3.05 -9.03 -15.56
N ILE A 340 3.49 -9.73 -14.51
CA ILE A 340 4.91 -9.75 -14.10
C ILE A 340 5.74 -10.47 -15.18
N MET A 341 5.29 -11.63 -15.66
CA MET A 341 5.99 -12.36 -16.72
C MET A 341 6.08 -11.54 -18.02
N ASP A 342 4.99 -10.87 -18.44
CA ASP A 342 4.98 -10.00 -19.61
C ASP A 342 5.97 -8.83 -19.48
N SER A 343 6.09 -8.24 -18.29
CA SER A 343 7.09 -7.20 -18.02
C SER A 343 8.53 -7.70 -18.15
N GLN A 344 8.78 -8.97 -17.81
CA GLN A 344 10.10 -9.61 -17.88
C GLN A 344 10.49 -10.03 -19.31
N ILE A 345 9.54 -10.53 -20.09
CA ILE A 345 9.78 -10.90 -21.49
C ILE A 345 9.78 -9.63 -22.35
N GLY A 346 8.69 -8.86 -22.29
CA GLY A 346 8.45 -7.68 -23.11
C GLY A 346 7.46 -7.93 -24.24
N GLY A 347 7.11 -6.85 -24.95
CA GLY A 347 6.03 -6.85 -25.95
C GLY A 347 6.42 -7.37 -27.34
N ARG A 348 7.65 -7.81 -27.58
CA ARG A 348 8.12 -8.32 -28.87
C ARG A 348 8.51 -9.78 -28.75
N SER A 349 8.12 -10.61 -29.71
CA SER A 349 8.46 -12.03 -29.73
C SER A 349 9.99 -12.24 -29.74
N GLY A 350 10.50 -13.13 -28.90
CA GLY A 350 11.93 -13.44 -28.78
C GLY A 350 12.78 -12.36 -28.13
N PHE A 351 12.22 -11.19 -27.80
CA PHE A 351 12.89 -10.18 -26.99
C PHE A 351 12.72 -10.50 -25.52
N MET A 352 13.81 -10.41 -24.74
CA MET A 352 13.80 -10.54 -23.29
C MET A 352 14.25 -9.22 -22.68
N ARG A 353 13.42 -8.65 -21.81
CA ARG A 353 13.78 -7.45 -21.06
C ARG A 353 14.62 -7.80 -19.82
N ASP A 354 14.23 -8.82 -19.08
CA ASP A 354 14.89 -9.25 -17.85
C ASP A 354 16.21 -9.97 -18.17
N ARG A 355 17.32 -9.36 -17.76
CA ARG A 355 18.65 -9.92 -18.07
C ARG A 355 18.99 -11.18 -17.28
N LEU A 356 18.44 -11.36 -16.07
CA LEU A 356 18.69 -12.60 -15.31
C LEU A 356 18.07 -13.80 -16.02
N LEU A 357 16.88 -13.60 -16.60
CA LEU A 357 16.18 -14.66 -17.31
C LEU A 357 16.84 -15.03 -18.64
N CYS A 358 17.72 -14.19 -19.20
CA CYS A 358 18.56 -14.59 -20.33
C CYS A 358 19.55 -15.72 -19.96
N GLU A 359 19.89 -15.83 -18.67
CA GLU A 359 20.81 -16.84 -18.12
C GLU A 359 20.09 -18.08 -17.58
N MET A 360 18.77 -18.18 -17.81
CA MET A 360 17.94 -19.26 -17.29
C MET A 360 17.04 -19.84 -18.39
N ARG A 361 16.76 -21.13 -18.30
CA ARG A 361 15.74 -21.78 -19.15
C ARG A 361 14.89 -22.71 -18.33
N ALA A 362 13.58 -22.64 -18.52
CA ALA A 362 12.67 -23.61 -17.94
C ALA A 362 12.58 -24.86 -18.83
N ASP A 363 12.54 -26.03 -18.21
CA ASP A 363 12.28 -27.31 -18.90
C ASP A 363 10.91 -27.92 -18.52
N LEU A 364 10.36 -27.50 -17.38
CA LEU A 364 9.08 -27.94 -16.83
C LEU A 364 8.37 -26.75 -16.17
N GLY A 365 7.07 -26.58 -16.44
CA GLY A 365 6.31 -25.52 -15.80
C GLY A 365 4.87 -25.37 -16.29
N GLY A 366 4.17 -24.37 -15.77
CA GLY A 366 2.81 -24.00 -16.18
C GLY A 366 2.06 -23.18 -15.14
N PHE A 367 0.81 -22.84 -15.46
CA PHE A 367 -0.15 -22.27 -14.51
C PHE A 367 -1.05 -23.35 -13.92
N TYR A 368 -1.29 -23.26 -12.62
CA TYR A 368 -2.17 -24.17 -11.89
C TYR A 368 -3.14 -23.41 -11.00
N TYR A 369 -4.39 -23.88 -10.95
CA TYR A 369 -5.40 -23.40 -10.02
C TYR A 369 -5.29 -24.21 -8.73
N ILE A 370 -5.23 -23.56 -7.58
CA ILE A 370 -5.15 -24.20 -6.27
C ILE A 370 -6.55 -24.14 -5.65
N PRO A 371 -7.32 -25.24 -5.68
CA PRO A 371 -8.69 -25.24 -5.19
C PRO A 371 -8.74 -25.00 -3.68
N ASN A 372 -9.83 -24.43 -3.19
CA ASN A 372 -10.01 -24.30 -1.73
C ASN A 372 -10.35 -25.66 -1.08
N GLN A 373 -10.31 -25.73 0.25
CA GLN A 373 -10.61 -26.96 0.99
C GLN A 373 -12.02 -27.50 0.72
N ARG A 374 -13.00 -26.62 0.46
CA ARG A 374 -14.40 -27.02 0.17
C ARG A 374 -14.49 -27.74 -1.18
N GLU A 375 -13.81 -27.21 -2.19
CA GLU A 375 -13.72 -27.83 -3.52
C GLU A 375 -12.98 -29.18 -3.48
N LEU A 376 -12.02 -29.33 -2.57
CA LEU A 376 -11.33 -30.60 -2.29
C LEU A 376 -12.12 -31.56 -1.38
N GLY A 377 -13.33 -31.20 -0.95
CA GLY A 377 -14.16 -32.03 -0.07
C GLY A 377 -13.51 -32.28 1.30
N LEU A 378 -12.57 -31.42 1.72
CA LEU A 378 -11.91 -31.49 3.02
C LEU A 378 -12.75 -30.76 4.06
N GLU A 379 -12.83 -31.32 5.27
CA GLU A 379 -13.50 -30.64 6.39
C GLU A 379 -12.79 -29.33 6.74
N ALA A 380 -13.59 -28.28 6.87
CA ALA A 380 -13.13 -26.98 7.32
C ALA A 380 -12.52 -27.13 8.71
N VAL A 381 -11.28 -26.68 8.85
CA VAL A 381 -10.61 -26.71 10.15
C VAL A 381 -11.04 -25.48 10.93
N PRO A 382 -11.59 -25.64 12.15
CA PRO A 382 -12.02 -24.50 12.94
C PRO A 382 -10.85 -23.57 13.23
N VAL A 383 -11.02 -22.30 12.89
CA VAL A 383 -10.07 -21.23 13.16
C VAL A 383 -10.57 -20.46 14.39
N ARG A 384 -9.70 -20.26 15.38
CA ARG A 384 -10.02 -19.42 16.54
C ARG A 384 -10.20 -17.98 16.11
N SER A 385 -10.86 -17.18 16.96
CA SER A 385 -10.92 -15.74 16.74
C SER A 385 -9.52 -15.13 16.60
N LEU A 386 -9.43 -13.98 15.91
CA LEU A 386 -8.16 -13.29 15.67
C LEU A 386 -7.38 -13.02 16.97
N GLU A 387 -8.10 -12.78 18.07
CA GLU A 387 -7.54 -12.45 19.39
C GLU A 387 -7.01 -13.69 20.15
N GLU A 388 -7.59 -14.86 19.90
CA GLU A 388 -7.26 -16.12 20.55
C GLU A 388 -6.32 -17.00 19.71
N THR A 389 -5.92 -16.52 18.52
CA THR A 389 -5.10 -17.27 17.57
C THR A 389 -3.64 -17.32 18.04
N ASP A 390 -3.11 -18.53 18.21
CA ASP A 390 -1.67 -18.77 18.37
C ASP A 390 -1.00 -18.91 16.99
N TRP A 391 -0.35 -17.83 16.55
CA TRP A 391 0.34 -17.76 15.27
C TRP A 391 1.51 -18.73 15.12
N LYS A 392 1.99 -19.36 16.21
CA LYS A 392 3.00 -20.43 16.12
C LYS A 392 2.48 -21.74 15.54
N ARG A 393 1.15 -21.93 15.54
CA ARG A 393 0.50 -23.19 15.12
C ARG A 393 -0.67 -22.93 14.17
N PHE A 394 -0.69 -21.77 13.53
CA PHE A 394 -1.79 -21.32 12.69
C PHE A 394 -1.42 -21.36 11.21
N PRO A 395 -2.36 -21.45 10.27
CA PRO A 395 -3.30 -22.55 10.24
C PRO A 395 -2.54 -23.90 10.17
N GLY A 396 -1.98 -24.38 11.29
CA GLY A 396 -1.23 -25.64 11.36
C GLY A 396 0.27 -25.56 11.04
N VAL A 397 0.86 -24.36 10.95
CA VAL A 397 2.29 -24.16 10.68
C VAL A 397 2.88 -23.03 11.54
N ASN A 398 4.21 -22.95 11.62
CA ASN A 398 4.90 -21.89 12.37
C ASN A 398 5.10 -20.62 11.52
N TRP A 399 4.30 -19.57 11.76
CA TRP A 399 4.37 -18.31 11.03
C TRP A 399 5.63 -17.49 11.30
N ASN A 400 6.34 -17.73 12.41
CA ASN A 400 7.62 -17.04 12.65
C ASN A 400 8.69 -17.38 11.60
N ARG A 401 8.42 -18.36 10.72
CA ARG A 401 9.28 -18.70 9.58
C ARG A 401 9.04 -17.84 8.34
N LEU A 402 8.02 -17.00 8.31
CA LEU A 402 7.78 -16.07 7.19
C LEU A 402 8.71 -14.86 7.26
N ASP A 403 8.96 -14.35 8.47
CA ASP A 403 9.92 -13.27 8.70
C ASP A 403 11.34 -13.82 8.85
N ARG A 404 11.94 -14.27 7.73
CA ARG A 404 13.26 -14.93 7.72
C ARG A 404 14.46 -13.98 7.77
N HIS A 405 14.24 -12.68 7.54
CA HIS A 405 15.32 -11.75 7.25
C HIS A 405 15.40 -10.55 8.22
N TYR A 406 14.36 -10.27 9.02
CA TYR A 406 14.26 -8.98 9.72
C TYR A 406 13.98 -9.14 11.23
N GLU A 407 15.03 -9.26 12.03
CA GLU A 407 14.88 -9.36 13.50
C GLU A 407 15.40 -8.13 14.27
N LEU A 408 15.93 -7.13 13.55
CA LEU A 408 16.55 -5.97 14.17
C LEU A 408 15.50 -5.03 14.76
N ARG A 409 15.50 -4.91 16.09
CA ARG A 409 14.58 -4.03 16.83
C ARG A 409 15.33 -3.23 17.89
N SER A 410 14.72 -2.13 18.30
CA SER A 410 15.22 -1.37 19.46
C SER A 410 15.14 -2.19 20.75
N SER A 411 16.05 -1.92 21.69
CA SER A 411 16.12 -2.62 22.98
C SER A 411 14.86 -2.45 23.84
N ASN A 412 14.04 -1.42 23.60
CA ASN A 412 12.78 -1.21 24.33
C ASN A 412 11.57 -1.93 23.69
N GLY A 413 11.75 -2.53 22.51
CA GLY A 413 10.71 -3.29 21.80
C GLY A 413 9.61 -2.46 21.15
N TYR A 414 9.72 -1.12 21.09
CA TYR A 414 8.71 -0.24 20.48
C TYR A 414 9.10 0.29 19.10
N MET A 415 10.39 0.37 18.78
CA MET A 415 10.86 0.77 17.45
C MET A 415 11.31 -0.43 16.64
N TYR A 416 10.82 -0.46 15.39
CA TYR A 416 11.12 -1.43 14.36
C TYR A 416 11.93 -0.74 13.26
N TYR A 417 12.99 -1.39 12.78
CA TYR A 417 13.84 -0.83 11.71
C TYR A 417 13.47 -1.35 10.33
N ASN A 418 12.49 -2.26 10.24
CA ASN A 418 11.95 -2.79 9.01
C ASN A 418 10.42 -2.80 9.08
N HIS A 419 9.76 -2.35 8.01
CA HIS A 419 8.31 -2.27 7.96
C HIS A 419 7.63 -3.64 7.84
N ARG A 420 8.29 -4.65 7.26
CA ARG A 420 7.79 -6.03 7.18
C ARG A 420 7.75 -6.68 8.56
N ASP A 421 8.85 -6.58 9.32
CA ASP A 421 8.89 -7.02 10.72
C ASP A 421 7.81 -6.33 11.55
N TYR A 422 7.62 -5.02 11.36
CA TYR A 422 6.54 -4.29 12.03
C TYR A 422 5.15 -4.85 11.69
N LEU A 423 4.81 -4.98 10.40
CA LEU A 423 3.50 -5.51 9.97
C LEU A 423 3.29 -6.93 10.48
N PHE A 424 4.31 -7.78 10.36
CA PHE A 424 4.28 -9.16 10.83
C PHE A 424 4.03 -9.20 12.33
N ARG A 425 4.77 -8.44 13.14
CA ARG A 425 4.60 -8.46 14.59
C ARG A 425 3.27 -7.89 15.03
N MET A 426 2.82 -6.76 14.48
CA MET A 426 1.55 -6.15 14.87
C MET A 426 0.33 -7.02 14.53
N SER A 427 0.40 -7.80 13.45
CA SER A 427 -0.66 -8.73 13.06
C SER A 427 -0.64 -10.04 13.86
N THR A 428 0.52 -10.45 14.38
CA THR A 428 0.72 -11.75 15.05
C THR A 428 0.89 -11.71 16.57
N LEU A 429 0.65 -10.56 17.22
CA LEU A 429 0.73 -10.43 18.68
C LEU A 429 -0.27 -11.36 19.40
N SER A 430 0.20 -12.01 20.46
CA SER A 430 -0.63 -12.75 21.42
C SER A 430 -1.57 -11.83 22.21
N ALA A 431 -2.63 -12.37 22.82
CA ALA A 431 -3.58 -11.58 23.63
C ALA A 431 -2.89 -10.71 24.71
N ALA A 432 -1.93 -11.29 25.45
CA ALA A 432 -1.16 -10.56 26.47
C ALA A 432 -0.27 -9.47 25.87
N GLU A 433 0.33 -9.72 24.70
CA GLU A 433 1.11 -8.70 23.99
C GLU A 433 0.20 -7.59 23.42
N ARG A 434 -1.01 -7.90 22.97
CA ARG A 434 -1.97 -6.91 22.45
C ARG A 434 -2.39 -5.91 23.54
N GLU A 435 -2.61 -6.38 24.77
CA GLU A 435 -2.90 -5.50 25.91
C GLU A 435 -1.74 -4.53 26.20
N LYS A 436 -0.50 -5.02 26.08
CA LYS A 436 0.72 -4.22 26.30
C LYS A 436 1.02 -3.24 25.17
N TYR A 437 0.97 -3.69 23.92
CA TYR A 437 1.44 -2.93 22.76
C TYR A 437 0.34 -2.13 22.05
N GLN A 438 -0.92 -2.54 22.22
CA GLN A 438 -2.10 -1.91 21.62
C GLN A 438 -1.90 -1.69 20.10
N PRO A 439 -1.84 -2.79 19.32
CA PRO A 439 -1.57 -2.70 17.89
C PRO A 439 -2.69 -1.95 17.16
N PRO A 440 -2.40 -1.33 16.00
CA PRO A 440 -3.43 -0.78 15.13
C PRO A 440 -4.45 -1.84 14.71
N SER A 441 -5.64 -1.40 14.30
CA SER A 441 -6.65 -2.31 13.77
C SER A 441 -6.16 -3.01 12.48
N PRO A 442 -6.72 -4.18 12.12
CA PRO A 442 -6.39 -4.87 10.87
C PRO A 442 -6.56 -3.99 9.63
N ARG A 443 -7.61 -3.16 9.57
CA ARG A 443 -7.82 -2.14 8.52
C ARG A 443 -6.61 -1.20 8.41
N VAL A 444 -6.18 -0.63 9.54
CA VAL A 444 -5.04 0.30 9.56
C VAL A 444 -3.75 -0.42 9.17
N LEU A 445 -3.54 -1.66 9.61
CA LEU A 445 -2.39 -2.47 9.22
C LEU A 445 -2.36 -2.75 7.70
N GLN A 446 -3.51 -3.04 7.09
CA GLN A 446 -3.62 -3.24 5.64
C GLN A 446 -3.31 -1.94 4.88
N LEU A 447 -3.86 -0.81 5.31
CA LEU A 447 -3.54 0.50 4.73
C LEU A 447 -2.04 0.85 4.89
N LEU A 448 -1.43 0.52 6.04
CA LEU A 448 0.01 0.68 6.25
C LEU A 448 0.83 -0.23 5.32
N GLY A 449 0.40 -1.47 5.10
CA GLY A 449 1.00 -2.39 4.13
C GLY A 449 1.03 -1.80 2.73
N THR A 450 -0.10 -1.24 2.28
CA THR A 450 -0.18 -0.50 1.03
C THR A 450 0.76 0.71 1.04
N ALA A 451 0.72 1.57 2.06
CA ALA A 451 1.56 2.75 2.16
C ALA A 451 3.07 2.42 2.13
N PHE A 452 3.51 1.37 2.83
CA PHE A 452 4.91 0.93 2.81
C PHE A 452 5.33 0.38 1.44
N SER A 453 4.46 -0.39 0.77
CA SER A 453 4.74 -0.81 -0.61
C SER A 453 4.88 0.40 -1.54
N ARG A 454 4.01 1.41 -1.36
CA ARG A 454 4.11 2.67 -2.07
C ARG A 454 5.40 3.41 -1.71
N TRP A 455 5.89 3.42 -0.49
CA TRP A 455 7.17 4.07 -0.18
C TRP A 455 8.34 3.33 -0.81
N GLN A 456 8.28 2.00 -0.85
CA GLN A 456 9.31 1.15 -1.43
C GLN A 456 9.48 1.39 -2.93
N ASP A 457 8.41 1.68 -3.67
CA ASP A 457 8.46 2.00 -5.10
C ASP A 457 9.42 3.13 -5.46
N ASN A 458 9.70 4.07 -4.54
CA ASN A 458 10.70 5.14 -4.74
C ASN A 458 12.13 4.61 -4.97
N TRP A 459 12.41 3.34 -4.70
CA TRP A 459 13.71 2.71 -5.00
C TRP A 459 13.78 2.14 -6.42
N TYR A 460 12.63 1.97 -7.09
CA TYR A 460 12.52 1.26 -8.37
C TYR A 460 12.30 2.20 -9.55
N PHE A 461 11.57 3.28 -9.37
CA PHE A 461 11.30 4.27 -10.42
C PHE A 461 11.10 5.66 -9.82
N ASP A 462 11.29 6.68 -10.65
CA ASP A 462 11.06 8.07 -10.26
C ASP A 462 9.56 8.35 -10.05
N ARG A 463 9.29 9.50 -9.43
CA ARG A 463 7.94 10.02 -9.20
C ARG A 463 7.81 11.47 -9.63
N ALA A 464 8.60 11.86 -10.63
CA ALA A 464 8.58 13.20 -11.19
C ALA A 464 7.17 13.51 -11.69
N GLN A 465 6.51 14.45 -11.01
CA GLN A 465 5.17 14.91 -11.39
C GLN A 465 5.30 15.89 -12.55
N ARG A 466 4.37 15.81 -13.51
CA ARG A 466 4.37 16.72 -14.68
C ARG A 466 4.17 18.17 -14.26
N GLU A 467 4.84 19.08 -14.95
CA GLU A 467 4.62 20.52 -14.79
C GLU A 467 3.17 20.91 -15.10
N LEU A 468 2.67 21.89 -14.34
CA LEU A 468 1.33 22.43 -14.50
C LEU A 468 1.30 23.43 -15.66
N LYS A 469 0.16 23.50 -16.36
CA LYS A 469 -0.08 24.55 -17.35
C LYS A 469 -0.36 25.88 -16.63
N HIS A 470 -0.20 26.98 -17.36
CA HIS A 470 -0.65 28.29 -16.89
C HIS A 470 -2.18 28.33 -16.76
N LEU A 471 -2.72 29.14 -15.81
CA LEU A 471 -4.15 29.28 -15.52
C LEU A 471 -5.00 29.47 -16.79
N CYS A 472 -4.54 30.32 -17.70
CA CYS A 472 -5.27 30.62 -18.94
C CYS A 472 -5.56 29.39 -19.80
N ALA A 473 -4.67 28.40 -19.82
CA ALA A 473 -4.86 27.17 -20.60
C ALA A 473 -5.96 26.30 -19.98
N TYR A 474 -5.91 26.09 -18.67
CA TYR A 474 -6.94 25.31 -17.98
C TYR A 474 -8.32 25.96 -18.05
N VAL A 475 -8.40 27.29 -17.90
CA VAL A 475 -9.67 28.01 -18.06
C VAL A 475 -10.18 27.93 -19.50
N ALA A 476 -9.30 28.04 -20.50
CA ALA A 476 -9.68 27.92 -21.91
C ALA A 476 -10.20 26.52 -22.25
N GLU A 477 -9.56 25.47 -21.75
CA GLU A 477 -9.94 24.07 -21.97
C GLU A 477 -11.33 23.77 -21.37
N LYS A 478 -11.65 24.32 -20.19
CA LYS A 478 -12.91 24.02 -19.49
C LYS A 478 -14.06 24.99 -19.81
N TYR A 479 -13.78 26.28 -19.90
CA TYR A 479 -14.79 27.35 -20.01
C TYR A 479 -14.72 28.12 -21.34
N GLY A 480 -13.77 27.78 -22.21
CA GLY A 480 -13.57 28.42 -23.51
C GLY A 480 -12.61 29.62 -23.47
N PRO A 481 -12.08 30.00 -24.64
CA PRO A 481 -11.03 31.01 -24.77
C PRO A 481 -11.49 32.44 -24.39
N GLU A 482 -12.79 32.73 -24.51
CA GLU A 482 -13.37 34.01 -24.07
C GLU A 482 -13.30 34.16 -22.57
N LYS A 483 -13.69 33.12 -21.82
CA LYS A 483 -13.61 33.13 -20.36
C LYS A 483 -12.17 33.23 -19.88
N ALA A 484 -11.23 32.57 -20.56
CA ALA A 484 -9.80 32.71 -20.24
C ALA A 484 -9.31 34.15 -20.38
N ARG A 485 -9.72 34.87 -21.44
CA ARG A 485 -9.41 36.29 -21.62
C ARG A 485 -10.01 37.15 -20.53
N GLU A 486 -11.26 36.89 -20.16
CA GLU A 486 -11.94 37.57 -19.04
C GLU A 486 -11.18 37.37 -17.73
N VAL A 487 -10.87 36.12 -17.35
CA VAL A 487 -10.16 35.78 -16.11
C VAL A 487 -8.78 36.43 -16.07
N MET A 488 -8.03 36.41 -17.17
CA MET A 488 -6.71 37.05 -17.22
C MET A 488 -6.77 38.58 -17.15
N ALA A 489 -7.91 39.20 -17.46
CA ALA A 489 -8.11 40.65 -17.29
C ALA A 489 -8.46 41.04 -15.84
N LEU A 490 -8.88 40.10 -14.99
CA LEU A 490 -9.25 40.36 -13.59
C LEU A 490 -8.05 40.77 -12.74
N PRO A 491 -8.28 41.44 -11.58
CA PRO A 491 -7.23 41.70 -10.59
C PRO A 491 -6.54 40.40 -10.11
N VAL A 492 -5.28 40.52 -9.68
CA VAL A 492 -4.46 39.38 -9.22
C VAL A 492 -5.15 38.53 -8.14
N MET A 493 -5.91 39.16 -7.23
CA MET A 493 -6.64 38.48 -6.17
C MET A 493 -7.70 37.52 -6.73
N GLU A 494 -8.49 37.98 -7.70
CA GLU A 494 -9.52 37.14 -8.33
C GLU A 494 -8.89 36.06 -9.21
N ARG A 495 -7.78 36.34 -9.91
CA ARG A 495 -7.01 35.31 -10.64
C ARG A 495 -6.52 34.22 -9.70
N MET A 496 -6.03 34.57 -8.51
CA MET A 496 -5.66 33.61 -7.46
C MET A 496 -6.87 32.77 -7.00
N GLY A 497 -8.04 33.39 -6.83
CA GLY A 497 -9.28 32.66 -6.54
C GLY A 497 -9.66 31.64 -7.62
N TRP A 498 -9.58 32.04 -8.89
CA TRP A 498 -9.76 31.15 -10.05
C TRP A 498 -8.73 30.02 -10.07
N THR A 499 -7.47 30.31 -9.77
CA THR A 499 -6.41 29.32 -9.67
C THR A 499 -6.74 28.27 -8.62
N ILE A 500 -7.17 28.66 -7.42
CA ILE A 500 -7.53 27.72 -6.35
C ILE A 500 -8.71 26.85 -6.80
N LYS A 501 -9.76 27.46 -7.37
CA LYS A 501 -10.94 26.75 -7.88
C LYS A 501 -10.56 25.68 -8.91
N VAL A 502 -9.81 26.07 -9.93
CA VAL A 502 -9.39 25.17 -11.02
C VAL A 502 -8.42 24.11 -10.52
N SER A 503 -7.47 24.47 -9.64
CA SER A 503 -6.52 23.51 -9.06
C SER A 503 -7.25 22.39 -8.32
N LEU A 504 -8.17 22.75 -7.42
CA LEU A 504 -8.83 21.82 -6.52
C LEU A 504 -9.99 21.04 -7.17
N GLY A 505 -10.77 21.68 -8.03
CA GLY A 505 -11.96 21.08 -8.63
C GLY A 505 -11.70 20.31 -9.93
N ASP A 506 -10.61 20.66 -10.65
CA ASP A 506 -10.36 20.15 -11.99
C ASP A 506 -9.00 19.46 -12.11
N VAL A 507 -7.91 20.12 -11.73
CA VAL A 507 -6.57 19.61 -12.07
C VAL A 507 -6.17 18.46 -11.15
N PHE A 508 -6.09 18.69 -9.84
CA PHE A 508 -5.67 17.66 -8.88
C PHE A 508 -6.71 16.57 -8.66
N THR A 509 -7.95 16.76 -9.13
CA THR A 509 -9.05 15.79 -9.04
C THR A 509 -9.48 15.22 -10.40
N SER A 510 -8.58 15.25 -11.39
CA SER A 510 -8.79 14.64 -12.72
C SER A 510 -8.09 13.29 -12.85
N ASP A 511 -8.66 12.43 -13.71
CA ASP A 511 -8.03 11.17 -14.15
C ASP A 511 -6.81 11.41 -15.08
N GLU A 512 -6.63 12.65 -15.58
CA GLU A 512 -5.53 13.04 -16.47
C GLU A 512 -4.28 13.48 -15.72
N TYR A 513 -4.43 14.20 -14.62
CA TYR A 513 -3.32 14.74 -13.84
C TYR A 513 -3.25 14.17 -12.42
N GLY A 514 -4.38 14.01 -11.74
CA GLY A 514 -4.45 13.56 -10.35
C GLY A 514 -4.17 12.06 -10.14
N PHE A 515 -4.12 11.27 -11.21
CA PHE A 515 -3.97 9.82 -11.14
C PHE A 515 -2.66 9.39 -10.45
N ARG A 516 -2.68 8.16 -9.90
CA ARG A 516 -1.52 7.51 -9.31
C ARG A 516 -0.86 6.55 -10.31
N GLY A 517 0.47 6.47 -10.28
CA GLY A 517 1.24 5.53 -11.09
C GLY A 517 1.84 6.17 -12.33
N ARG A 518 2.24 5.34 -13.29
CA ARG A 518 2.96 5.75 -14.50
C ARG A 518 2.16 5.43 -15.75
N ARG A 519 2.17 6.35 -16.70
CA ARG A 519 1.63 6.15 -18.05
C ARG A 519 2.72 6.41 -19.09
N ARG A 520 2.56 5.85 -20.29
CA ARG A 520 3.45 6.13 -21.41
C ARG A 520 2.85 7.19 -22.32
N ASP A 521 3.68 8.12 -22.78
CA ASP A 521 3.31 9.06 -23.83
C ASP A 521 3.38 8.38 -25.22
N ALA A 522 3.05 9.15 -26.27
CA ALA A 522 3.09 8.68 -27.67
C ALA A 522 4.49 8.25 -28.13
N TYR A 523 5.55 8.69 -27.45
CA TYR A 523 6.95 8.36 -27.74
C TYR A 523 7.45 7.18 -26.88
N GLY A 524 6.62 6.66 -25.98
CA GLY A 524 6.94 5.55 -25.08
C GLY A 524 7.65 5.96 -23.79
N ASN A 525 7.78 7.27 -23.51
CA ASN A 525 8.38 7.76 -22.27
C ASN A 525 7.40 7.65 -21.11
N TRP A 526 7.91 7.30 -19.93
CA TRP A 526 7.12 7.29 -18.71
C TRP A 526 6.88 8.71 -18.20
N TYR A 527 5.65 8.98 -17.77
CA TYR A 527 5.31 10.14 -16.96
C TYR A 527 4.41 9.74 -15.78
N ASN A 528 4.49 10.51 -14.69
CA ASN A 528 3.68 10.28 -13.49
C ASN A 528 2.55 11.31 -13.39
N GLY A 529 1.43 10.89 -12.81
CA GLY A 529 0.44 11.81 -12.28
C GLY A 529 0.85 12.36 -10.91
N ALA A 530 0.08 13.31 -10.39
CA ALA A 530 0.32 13.95 -9.10
C ALA A 530 -0.01 13.04 -7.89
N ASP A 531 -0.68 11.90 -8.10
CA ASP A 531 -1.05 10.97 -7.03
C ASP A 531 -1.88 11.70 -5.94
N THR A 532 -2.88 12.46 -6.40
CA THR A 532 -3.74 13.35 -5.60
C THR A 532 -5.24 13.01 -5.73
N TYR A 533 -5.60 12.11 -6.66
CA TYR A 533 -6.95 11.63 -6.91
C TYR A 533 -6.98 10.10 -6.98
N THR A 534 -6.95 9.48 -5.81
CA THR A 534 -6.98 8.03 -5.62
C THR A 534 -7.64 7.72 -4.28
N LEU A 535 -8.24 6.54 -4.17
CA LEU A 535 -8.81 6.04 -2.92
C LEU A 535 -8.60 4.54 -2.81
N ASN A 536 -8.59 4.03 -1.57
CA ASN A 536 -8.60 2.60 -1.28
C ASN A 536 -9.91 2.24 -0.55
N ALA A 537 -10.49 1.07 -0.85
CA ALA A 537 -11.77 0.63 -0.31
C ALA A 537 -11.78 0.48 1.23
N HIS A 538 -10.62 0.37 1.88
CA HIS A 538 -10.48 0.30 3.33
C HIS A 538 -10.28 1.67 4.00
N GLU A 539 -10.11 2.76 3.25
CA GLU A 539 -9.94 4.10 3.83
C GLU A 539 -11.21 4.58 4.52
N LEU A 540 -11.06 5.12 5.73
CA LEU A 540 -12.14 5.87 6.38
C LEU A 540 -12.10 7.35 6.05
N ILE A 541 -10.92 7.91 5.80
CA ILE A 541 -10.72 9.33 5.47
C ILE A 541 -10.04 9.39 4.11
N VAL A 542 -10.61 10.16 3.18
CA VAL A 542 -10.14 10.26 1.79
C VAL A 542 -9.57 11.63 1.47
N GLY A 543 -8.80 11.70 0.40
CA GLY A 543 -7.97 12.85 0.02
C GLY A 543 -6.49 12.48 0.02
N ALA A 544 -5.66 13.18 -0.73
CA ALA A 544 -4.23 12.88 -0.82
C ALA A 544 -3.41 14.17 -0.85
N LEU A 545 -2.33 14.19 -0.05
CA LEU A 545 -1.38 15.29 -0.04
C LEU A 545 -0.57 15.32 -1.35
N PRO A 546 -0.20 16.51 -1.85
CA PRO A 546 0.69 16.63 -3.00
C PRO A 546 2.09 16.06 -2.70
N ASN A 547 2.86 15.83 -3.76
CA ASN A 547 4.31 15.67 -3.66
C ASN A 547 4.97 17.02 -3.37
N LEU A 548 4.71 17.57 -2.18
CA LEU A 548 5.29 18.81 -1.67
C LEU A 548 6.44 18.45 -0.73
N GLY A 549 7.42 19.34 -0.58
CA GLY A 549 8.44 19.23 0.46
C GLY A 549 9.08 20.58 0.67
N LEU A 550 9.37 20.99 1.91
CA LEU A 550 10.07 22.27 2.15
C LEU A 550 11.41 22.32 1.39
N GLY A 551 12.10 21.20 1.29
CA GLY A 551 13.34 21.08 0.51
C GLY A 551 13.16 20.93 -1.00
N GLN A 552 11.94 20.67 -1.49
CA GLN A 552 11.65 20.38 -2.91
C GLN A 552 10.92 21.51 -3.62
N GLY A 553 10.35 22.50 -2.92
CA GLY A 553 9.47 23.49 -3.56
C GLY A 553 8.04 22.97 -3.73
N ARG A 554 7.29 23.55 -4.68
CA ARG A 554 5.84 23.33 -4.82
C ARG A 554 5.36 23.30 -6.27
N TYR A 555 4.41 22.42 -6.55
CA TYR A 555 3.64 22.41 -7.79
C TYR A 555 2.39 23.27 -7.61
N VAL A 556 2.39 24.46 -8.19
CA VAL A 556 1.25 25.38 -8.17
C VAL A 556 1.03 25.95 -9.58
N ILE A 557 -0.23 26.23 -9.92
CA ILE A 557 -0.57 26.80 -11.23
C ILE A 557 -0.10 28.27 -11.27
N ASP A 558 0.62 28.62 -12.32
CA ASP A 558 0.98 30.01 -12.59
C ASP A 558 -0.23 30.81 -13.09
N TYR A 559 -0.43 31.98 -12.52
CA TYR A 559 -1.50 32.93 -12.82
C TYR A 559 -1.01 34.36 -13.04
N ALA A 560 0.31 34.56 -13.04
CA ALA A 560 0.94 35.84 -13.32
C ALA A 560 0.83 36.15 -14.81
N ARG A 561 0.65 37.43 -15.16
CA ARG A 561 0.72 37.84 -16.56
C ARG A 561 2.16 38.13 -16.95
N LYS A 562 2.46 38.01 -18.25
CA LYS A 562 3.80 38.31 -18.79
C LYS A 562 4.29 39.73 -18.48
N ASP A 563 3.40 40.71 -18.44
CA ASP A 563 3.72 42.10 -18.08
C ASP A 563 4.04 42.29 -16.59
N GLU A 564 3.71 41.31 -15.74
CA GLU A 564 3.95 41.34 -14.29
C GLU A 564 5.25 40.61 -13.90
N GLU A 565 5.79 39.75 -14.76
CA GLU A 565 6.93 38.86 -14.47
C GLU A 565 8.18 39.61 -13.99
N ILE A 566 8.63 40.63 -14.74
CA ILE A 566 9.85 41.38 -14.41
C ILE A 566 9.69 42.13 -13.09
N GLY A 567 8.55 42.78 -12.88
CA GLY A 567 8.27 43.51 -11.64
C GLY A 567 8.24 42.57 -10.43
N ASN A 568 7.57 41.42 -10.57
CA ASN A 568 7.50 40.38 -9.55
C ASN A 568 8.89 39.81 -9.22
N PHE A 569 9.72 39.55 -10.23
CA PHE A 569 11.09 39.08 -10.05
C PHE A 569 11.92 40.03 -9.18
N PHE A 570 11.91 41.34 -9.48
CA PHE A 570 12.64 42.33 -8.67
C PHE A 570 12.05 42.53 -7.27
N ALA A 571 10.75 42.24 -7.08
CA ALA A 571 10.12 42.24 -5.77
C ALA A 571 10.36 40.94 -4.96
N GLY A 572 10.95 39.91 -5.57
CA GLY A 572 11.06 38.57 -4.96
C GLY A 572 9.70 37.89 -4.76
N LEU A 573 8.71 38.24 -5.59
CA LEU A 573 7.35 37.73 -5.54
C LEU A 573 7.02 36.87 -6.77
N GLY A 574 6.03 35.99 -6.64
CA GLY A 574 5.53 35.14 -7.70
C GLY A 574 4.29 34.36 -7.26
N HIS A 575 3.70 33.60 -8.19
CA HIS A 575 2.55 32.73 -7.90
C HIS A 575 2.84 31.68 -6.81
N ALA A 576 4.13 31.39 -6.61
CA ALA A 576 4.66 30.49 -5.60
C ALA A 576 5.34 31.26 -4.45
N SER A 577 4.80 32.39 -3.99
CA SER A 577 5.32 33.14 -2.83
C SER A 577 4.61 32.86 -1.50
N GLY A 578 3.59 32.00 -1.47
CA GLY A 578 2.85 31.62 -0.27
C GLY A 578 3.69 31.05 0.89
N VAL A 579 3.81 31.82 1.98
CA VAL A 579 4.42 31.57 3.30
C VAL A 579 3.60 30.84 4.37
N GLY A 580 3.28 29.54 4.23
CA GLY A 580 2.49 28.84 5.24
C GLY A 580 3.21 28.57 6.58
N HIS A 581 3.16 29.51 7.53
CA HIS A 581 3.52 29.28 8.95
C HIS A 581 2.38 29.74 9.89
N LEU A 582 1.17 29.28 9.57
CA LEU A 582 -0.06 29.62 10.27
C LEU A 582 -0.88 28.37 10.61
N VAL A 583 -1.76 28.50 11.61
CA VAL A 583 -2.80 27.52 11.94
C VAL A 583 -4.11 28.05 11.36
N PRO A 584 -4.69 27.39 10.34
CA PRO A 584 -5.98 27.79 9.80
C PRO A 584 -7.09 27.77 10.86
N GLY A 585 -8.12 28.59 10.65
CA GLY A 585 -9.29 28.67 11.53
C GLY A 585 -10.26 27.49 11.37
N PHE A 586 -9.77 26.24 11.48
CA PHE A 586 -10.56 25.01 11.29
C PHE A 586 -11.83 24.96 12.14
N GLN A 587 -11.79 25.47 13.37
CA GLN A 587 -12.97 25.52 14.25
C GLN A 587 -14.16 26.22 13.57
N ARG A 588 -13.90 27.32 12.86
CA ARG A 588 -14.93 28.06 12.15
C ARG A 588 -15.56 27.25 11.03
N ALA A 589 -14.77 26.42 10.35
CA ALA A 589 -15.26 25.50 9.33
C ALA A 589 -16.07 24.34 9.93
N LEU A 590 -15.68 23.84 11.11
CA LEU A 590 -16.46 22.83 11.84
C LEU A 590 -17.82 23.38 12.29
N ASP A 591 -17.86 24.63 12.76
CA ASP A 591 -19.07 25.25 13.27
C ASP A 591 -20.08 25.59 12.16
N LEU A 592 -19.60 26.11 11.02
CA LEU A 592 -20.43 26.62 9.92
C LEU A 592 -20.62 25.64 8.75
N GLY A 593 -19.69 24.71 8.54
CA GLY A 593 -19.59 23.94 7.29
C GLY A 593 -19.09 24.79 6.11
N LEU A 594 -18.87 24.15 4.95
CA LEU A 594 -18.35 24.84 3.75
C LEU A 594 -19.36 25.86 3.19
N GLU A 595 -20.63 25.48 3.08
CA GLU A 595 -21.69 26.37 2.61
C GLU A 595 -21.94 27.53 3.57
N GLY A 596 -21.96 27.26 4.89
CA GLY A 596 -22.12 28.33 5.88
C GLY A 596 -20.97 29.35 5.84
N LEU A 597 -19.75 28.90 5.56
CA LEU A 597 -18.62 29.80 5.29
C LEU A 597 -18.84 30.63 4.01
N ALA A 598 -19.30 30.01 2.93
CA ALA A 598 -19.57 30.70 1.68
C ALA A 598 -20.67 31.77 1.85
N VAL A 599 -21.75 31.45 2.57
CA VAL A 599 -22.82 32.39 2.90
C VAL A 599 -22.30 33.56 3.74
N ASP A 600 -21.48 33.31 4.76
CA ASP A 600 -20.89 34.39 5.56
C ASP A 600 -19.97 35.30 4.73
N VAL A 601 -19.09 34.71 3.91
CA VAL A 601 -18.18 35.48 3.04
C VAL A 601 -18.97 36.30 2.01
N LYS A 602 -20.01 35.72 1.40
CA LYS A 602 -20.90 36.41 0.47
C LYS A 602 -21.60 37.59 1.15
N GLY A 603 -22.11 37.39 2.35
CA GLY A 603 -22.72 38.47 3.14
C GLY A 603 -21.76 39.62 3.45
N ARG A 604 -20.46 39.32 3.69
CA ARG A 604 -19.42 40.35 3.87
C ARG A 604 -19.10 41.06 2.56
N ARG A 605 -18.95 40.32 1.46
CA ARG A 605 -18.74 40.89 0.12
C ARG A 605 -19.85 41.88 -0.25
N ASP A 606 -21.10 41.49 -0.05
CA ASP A 606 -22.26 42.28 -0.47
C ASP A 606 -22.38 43.60 0.32
N ARG A 607 -21.87 43.64 1.55
CA ARG A 607 -21.84 44.85 2.41
C ARG A 607 -20.57 45.69 2.27
N GLU A 608 -19.53 45.15 1.65
CA GLU A 608 -18.24 45.82 1.52
C GLU A 608 -18.26 46.77 0.33
N SER A 609 -17.75 47.99 0.53
CA SER A 609 -17.68 49.03 -0.51
C SER A 609 -16.28 49.20 -1.09
N ASP A 610 -15.22 48.82 -0.36
CA ASP A 610 -13.84 48.88 -0.85
C ASP A 610 -13.62 47.85 -1.97
N PRO A 611 -13.31 48.27 -3.21
CA PRO A 611 -13.12 47.36 -4.34
C PRO A 611 -12.05 46.29 -4.09
N LYS A 612 -10.98 46.60 -3.36
CA LYS A 612 -9.90 45.63 -3.07
C LYS A 612 -10.38 44.54 -2.12
N LYS A 613 -11.13 44.91 -1.09
CA LYS A 613 -11.71 43.94 -0.14
C LYS A 613 -12.83 43.12 -0.78
N ARG A 614 -13.65 43.73 -1.64
CA ARG A 614 -14.63 43.00 -2.46
C ARG A 614 -13.96 41.94 -3.33
N SER A 615 -12.88 42.29 -4.02
CA SER A 615 -12.08 41.36 -4.84
C SER A 615 -11.50 40.21 -4.00
N PHE A 616 -11.02 40.49 -2.77
CA PHE A 616 -10.61 39.44 -1.82
C PHE A 616 -11.75 38.48 -1.45
N TYR A 617 -12.94 39.01 -1.14
CA TYR A 617 -14.08 38.15 -0.81
C TYR A 617 -14.56 37.32 -2.02
N GLU A 618 -14.50 37.88 -3.23
CA GLU A 618 -14.82 37.13 -4.45
C GLU A 618 -13.82 35.98 -4.68
N ALA A 619 -12.53 36.23 -4.49
CA ALA A 619 -11.50 35.20 -4.53
C ALA A 619 -11.71 34.11 -3.47
N ALA A 620 -12.13 34.50 -2.25
CA ALA A 620 -12.44 33.57 -1.18
C ALA A 620 -13.68 32.70 -1.48
N LEU A 621 -14.70 33.24 -2.17
CA LEU A 621 -15.85 32.48 -2.64
C LEU A 621 -15.44 31.44 -3.69
N LEU A 622 -14.62 31.84 -4.67
CA LEU A 622 -14.07 30.90 -5.66
C LEU A 622 -13.24 29.79 -5.00
N ALA A 623 -12.44 30.13 -3.98
CA ALA A 623 -11.66 29.16 -3.23
C ALA A 623 -12.56 28.15 -2.49
N LEU A 624 -13.62 28.61 -1.82
CA LEU A 624 -14.59 27.74 -1.13
C LEU A 624 -15.34 26.85 -2.13
N GLU A 625 -15.71 27.38 -3.29
CA GLU A 625 -16.31 26.59 -4.38
C GLU A 625 -15.34 25.50 -4.85
N GLY A 626 -14.05 25.80 -4.98
CA GLY A 626 -13.00 24.81 -5.28
C GLY A 626 -12.91 23.68 -4.25
N VAL A 627 -13.02 23.99 -2.96
CA VAL A 627 -13.06 22.97 -1.89
C VAL A 627 -14.34 22.13 -1.97
N GLN A 628 -15.48 22.77 -2.26
CA GLN A 628 -16.74 22.04 -2.49
C GLN A 628 -16.63 21.11 -3.71
N ASP A 629 -16.01 21.56 -4.80
CA ASP A 629 -15.77 20.74 -6.00
C ASP A 629 -14.82 19.57 -5.72
N TYR A 630 -13.79 19.77 -4.90
CA TYR A 630 -12.94 18.69 -4.40
C TYR A 630 -13.75 17.62 -3.66
N CYS A 631 -14.66 18.04 -2.76
CA CYS A 631 -15.56 17.12 -2.07
C CYS A 631 -16.46 16.34 -3.05
N ARG A 632 -17.05 17.03 -4.02
CA ARG A 632 -17.88 16.41 -5.07
C ARG A 632 -17.08 15.41 -5.91
N ALA A 633 -15.82 15.72 -6.22
CA ALA A 633 -14.95 14.82 -6.98
C ALA A 633 -14.71 13.51 -6.22
N TYR A 634 -14.31 13.57 -4.95
CA TYR A 634 -14.11 12.37 -4.13
C TYR A 634 -15.40 11.58 -3.88
N ALA A 635 -16.55 12.27 -3.80
CA ALA A 635 -17.84 11.58 -3.75
C ALA A 635 -18.13 10.77 -5.02
N ARG A 636 -17.86 11.35 -6.20
CA ARG A 636 -17.98 10.66 -7.49
C ARG A 636 -16.99 9.50 -7.61
N LEU A 637 -15.74 9.70 -7.20
CA LEU A 637 -14.72 8.65 -7.24
C LEU A 637 -15.11 7.47 -6.36
N ALA A 638 -15.54 7.71 -5.12
CA ALA A 638 -15.98 6.66 -4.21
C ALA A 638 -17.18 5.87 -4.75
N LYS A 639 -18.14 6.55 -5.39
CA LYS A 639 -19.26 5.89 -6.07
C LYS A 639 -18.78 5.02 -7.24
N LYS A 640 -17.92 5.55 -8.12
CA LYS A 640 -17.34 4.82 -9.26
C LYS A 640 -16.59 3.57 -8.81
N GLU A 641 -15.68 3.70 -7.83
CA GLU A 641 -14.90 2.57 -7.32
C GLU A 641 -15.81 1.50 -6.66
N SER A 642 -16.92 1.90 -6.04
CA SER A 642 -17.87 0.97 -5.42
C SER A 642 -18.51 0.00 -6.42
N GLU A 643 -18.57 0.37 -7.70
CA GLU A 643 -19.15 -0.44 -8.78
C GLU A 643 -18.31 -1.68 -9.09
N SER A 644 -17.01 -1.64 -8.76
CA SER A 644 -16.09 -2.78 -8.93
C SER A 644 -16.22 -3.85 -7.84
N PHE A 645 -17.03 -3.59 -6.80
CA PHE A 645 -17.25 -4.52 -5.69
C PHE A 645 -18.67 -5.06 -5.70
N ARG A 646 -18.81 -6.33 -5.33
CA ARG A 646 -20.10 -7.02 -5.22
C ARG A 646 -21.05 -6.28 -4.27
N GLU A 647 -22.34 -6.31 -4.59
CA GLU A 647 -23.39 -5.80 -3.71
C GLU A 647 -23.35 -6.47 -2.32
N GLY A 648 -23.49 -5.66 -1.26
CA GLY A 648 -23.44 -6.12 0.13
C GLY A 648 -22.04 -6.31 0.73
N SER A 649 -20.97 -6.31 -0.08
CA SER A 649 -19.58 -6.38 0.41
C SER A 649 -19.24 -5.22 1.35
N LEU A 650 -18.29 -5.45 2.27
CA LEU A 650 -17.84 -4.45 3.24
C LEU A 650 -17.17 -3.25 2.55
N GLU A 651 -16.39 -3.53 1.53
CA GLU A 651 -15.69 -2.58 0.67
C GLU A 651 -16.68 -1.64 -0.02
N ARG A 652 -17.70 -2.19 -0.69
CA ARG A 652 -18.74 -1.39 -1.34
C ARG A 652 -19.50 -0.53 -0.34
N ARG A 653 -19.87 -1.09 0.82
CA ARG A 653 -20.56 -0.34 1.88
C ARG A 653 -19.72 0.84 2.38
N ASN A 654 -18.42 0.63 2.61
CA ASN A 654 -17.52 1.70 3.05
C ASN A 654 -17.38 2.79 1.97
N LEU A 655 -17.21 2.41 0.70
CA LEU A 655 -17.11 3.36 -0.42
C LEU A 655 -18.38 4.21 -0.59
N LEU A 656 -19.57 3.60 -0.45
CA LEU A 656 -20.83 4.35 -0.49
C LEU A 656 -21.00 5.27 0.74
N ALA A 657 -20.50 4.86 1.91
CA ALA A 657 -20.46 5.71 3.09
C ALA A 657 -19.53 6.92 2.90
N ILE A 658 -18.36 6.74 2.27
CA ILE A 658 -17.47 7.83 1.85
C ILE A 658 -18.22 8.77 0.89
N ALA A 659 -18.87 8.23 -0.15
CA ALA A 659 -19.57 9.04 -1.14
C ALA A 659 -20.67 9.92 -0.48
N THR A 660 -21.42 9.33 0.45
CA THR A 660 -22.46 10.02 1.22
C THR A 660 -21.86 11.12 2.09
N ARG A 661 -20.79 10.82 2.83
CA ARG A 661 -20.10 11.78 3.70
C ARG A 661 -19.53 12.96 2.92
N MET A 662 -18.81 12.68 1.83
CA MET A 662 -18.20 13.71 0.99
C MET A 662 -19.26 14.60 0.33
N THR A 663 -20.42 14.02 -0.07
CA THR A 663 -21.56 14.80 -0.58
C THR A 663 -22.16 15.70 0.51
N SER A 664 -22.38 15.17 1.71
CA SER A 664 -22.94 15.93 2.85
C SER A 664 -22.05 17.12 3.22
N LEU A 665 -20.72 16.93 3.29
CA LEU A 665 -19.77 17.99 3.65
C LEU A 665 -19.72 19.18 2.67
N VAL A 666 -20.26 19.03 1.45
CA VAL A 666 -20.39 20.15 0.49
C VAL A 666 -21.29 21.25 1.05
N THR A 667 -22.42 20.86 1.67
CA THR A 667 -23.49 21.78 2.07
C THR A 667 -23.75 21.79 3.57
N GLU A 668 -23.45 20.71 4.27
CA GLU A 668 -23.74 20.53 5.69
C GLU A 668 -22.48 20.69 6.55
N ARG A 669 -22.69 21.05 7.81
CA ARG A 669 -21.65 21.00 8.84
C ARG A 669 -21.39 19.54 9.27
N PRO A 670 -20.18 19.18 9.72
CA PRO A 670 -19.92 17.86 10.27
C PRO A 670 -20.77 17.63 11.53
N ARG A 671 -21.26 16.41 11.72
CA ARG A 671 -22.14 15.99 12.82
C ARG A 671 -21.50 14.94 13.72
N THR A 672 -20.56 14.18 13.17
CA THR A 672 -19.86 13.04 13.79
C THR A 672 -18.34 13.29 13.86
N LEU A 673 -17.64 12.51 14.68
CA LEU A 673 -16.19 12.53 14.80
C LEU A 673 -15.51 12.27 13.45
N LEU A 674 -16.02 11.32 12.67
CA LEU A 674 -15.48 10.97 11.36
C LEU A 674 -15.70 12.09 10.33
N GLU A 675 -16.89 12.71 10.31
CA GLU A 675 -17.17 13.87 9.45
C GLU A 675 -16.26 15.06 9.81
N ALA A 676 -16.04 15.33 11.09
CA ALA A 676 -15.17 16.40 11.56
C ALA A 676 -13.69 16.15 11.18
N ALA A 677 -13.20 14.92 11.39
CA ALA A 677 -11.85 14.52 10.99
C ALA A 677 -11.65 14.60 9.47
N GLN A 678 -12.64 14.16 8.68
CA GLN A 678 -12.63 14.28 7.23
C GLN A 678 -12.59 15.74 6.78
N LEU A 679 -13.41 16.63 7.35
CA LEU A 679 -13.42 18.05 6.97
C LEU A 679 -12.10 18.76 7.28
N ILE A 680 -11.52 18.50 8.46
CA ILE A 680 -10.19 19.03 8.82
C ILE A 680 -9.14 18.54 7.82
N PHE A 681 -9.14 17.22 7.52
CA PHE A 681 -8.19 16.65 6.59
C PHE A 681 -8.36 17.21 5.17
N THR A 682 -9.60 17.33 4.69
CA THR A 682 -9.91 17.92 3.37
C THR A 682 -9.39 19.34 3.26
N LEU A 683 -9.67 20.21 4.24
CA LEU A 683 -9.15 21.58 4.24
C LEU A 683 -7.62 21.63 4.31
N HIS A 684 -7.02 20.76 5.12
CA HIS A 684 -5.57 20.64 5.22
C HIS A 684 -4.94 20.24 3.88
N VAL A 685 -5.51 19.24 3.19
CA VAL A 685 -5.08 18.80 1.86
C VAL A 685 -5.25 19.92 0.84
N CYS A 686 -6.42 20.56 0.76
CA CYS A 686 -6.67 21.63 -0.19
C CYS A 686 -5.67 22.77 -0.05
N LEU A 687 -5.32 23.16 1.18
CA LEU A 687 -4.27 24.17 1.42
C LEU A 687 -2.90 23.71 0.90
N HIS A 688 -2.51 22.45 1.13
CA HIS A 688 -1.23 21.95 0.62
C HIS A 688 -1.21 21.84 -0.90
N LEU A 689 -2.31 21.44 -1.54
CA LEU A 689 -2.44 21.36 -2.99
C LEU A 689 -2.27 22.72 -3.67
N ILE A 690 -2.68 23.82 -3.02
CA ILE A 690 -2.48 25.18 -3.52
C ILE A 690 -1.13 25.79 -3.06
N GLY A 691 -0.25 24.96 -2.52
CA GLY A 691 1.11 25.34 -2.17
C GLY A 691 1.26 25.99 -0.81
N GLU A 692 0.27 25.93 0.08
CA GLU A 692 0.33 26.48 1.44
C GLU A 692 0.54 25.36 2.48
N PRO A 693 1.80 25.04 2.85
CA PRO A 693 2.07 24.10 3.92
C PRO A 693 1.59 24.68 5.25
N THR A 694 0.73 23.99 6.00
CA THR A 694 0.12 24.56 7.21
C THR A 694 0.06 23.56 8.35
N ALA A 695 0.07 24.07 9.58
CA ALA A 695 -0.13 23.25 10.76
C ALA A 695 -1.62 22.99 11.02
N ILE A 696 -1.95 21.84 11.61
CA ILE A 696 -3.34 21.49 11.99
C ILE A 696 -3.73 22.19 13.30
N GLY A 697 -2.76 22.42 14.20
CA GLY A 697 -3.00 23.10 15.47
C GLY A 697 -3.64 22.18 16.53
N ARG A 698 -4.72 22.63 17.18
CA ARG A 698 -5.31 22.01 18.39
C ARG A 698 -6.33 20.92 18.05
N LEU A 699 -5.88 19.90 17.30
CA LEU A 699 -6.73 18.80 16.80
C LEU A 699 -7.56 18.15 17.90
N ASP A 700 -6.97 18.03 19.09
CA ASP A 700 -7.56 17.41 20.25
C ASP A 700 -8.78 18.18 20.78
N GLN A 701 -8.68 19.51 20.88
CA GLN A 701 -9.79 20.37 21.28
C GLN A 701 -10.87 20.47 20.19
N MET A 702 -10.49 20.43 18.92
CA MET A 702 -11.43 20.53 17.79
C MET A 702 -12.29 19.27 17.64
N LEU A 703 -11.71 18.08 17.84
CA LEU A 703 -12.43 16.81 17.68
C LEU A 703 -13.18 16.36 18.93
N TYR A 704 -12.77 16.79 20.12
CA TYR A 704 -13.34 16.31 21.39
C TYR A 704 -14.87 16.46 21.51
N PRO A 705 -15.50 17.59 21.11
CA PRO A 705 -16.96 17.72 21.19
C PRO A 705 -17.72 16.68 20.34
N PHE A 706 -17.15 16.29 19.20
CA PHE A 706 -17.73 15.28 18.33
C PHE A 706 -17.55 13.87 18.92
N TYR A 707 -16.38 13.59 19.49
CA TYR A 707 -16.10 12.34 20.18
C TYR A 707 -17.05 12.10 21.36
N GLU A 708 -17.20 13.09 22.24
CA GLU A 708 -18.06 12.99 23.43
C GLU A 708 -19.52 12.77 23.04
N LYS A 709 -20.01 13.50 22.04
CA LYS A 709 -21.37 13.38 21.52
C LYS A 709 -21.63 12.00 20.89
N ASP A 710 -20.73 11.52 20.04
CA ASP A 710 -20.93 10.23 19.37
C ASP A 710 -20.83 9.05 20.35
N LEU A 711 -19.96 9.14 21.35
CA LEU A 711 -19.86 8.14 22.42
C LEU A 711 -21.15 8.12 23.26
N ALA A 712 -21.66 9.29 23.66
CA ALA A 712 -22.90 9.40 24.44
C ALA A 712 -24.13 8.91 23.65
N ALA A 713 -24.15 9.10 22.33
CA ALA A 713 -25.21 8.64 21.45
C ALA A 713 -25.09 7.14 21.06
N GLY A 714 -24.00 6.47 21.43
CA GLY A 714 -23.72 5.10 21.01
C GLY A 714 -23.48 4.97 19.50
N HIS A 715 -23.07 6.05 18.84
CA HIS A 715 -22.72 6.05 17.41
C HIS A 715 -21.32 5.50 17.14
N LEU A 716 -20.44 5.52 18.14
CA LEU A 716 -19.12 4.92 18.08
C LEU A 716 -18.66 4.45 19.47
N ASP A 717 -17.70 3.52 19.50
CA ASP A 717 -16.95 3.13 20.69
C ASP A 717 -15.50 3.66 20.68
N ALA A 718 -14.76 3.40 21.77
CA ALA A 718 -13.38 3.87 21.93
C ALA A 718 -12.40 3.29 20.89
N GLU A 719 -12.60 2.05 20.44
CA GLU A 719 -11.75 1.42 19.42
C GLU A 719 -11.99 2.05 18.05
N GLN A 720 -13.24 2.33 17.72
CA GLN A 720 -13.62 3.00 16.48
C GLN A 720 -13.11 4.45 16.44
N ALA A 721 -13.19 5.18 17.56
CA ALA A 721 -12.55 6.49 17.66
C ALA A 721 -11.04 6.41 17.42
N GLN A 722 -10.36 5.42 18.01
CA GLN A 722 -8.93 5.23 17.81
C GLN A 722 -8.59 4.92 16.34
N GLU A 723 -9.38 4.07 15.68
CA GLU A 723 -9.20 3.73 14.26
C GLU A 723 -9.38 4.95 13.34
N ILE A 724 -10.35 5.83 13.62
CA ILE A 724 -10.53 7.09 12.87
C ILE A 724 -9.27 7.96 12.99
N ILE A 725 -8.71 8.07 14.20
CA ILE A 725 -7.50 8.85 14.45
C ILE A 725 -6.27 8.21 13.78
N ASP A 726 -6.13 6.89 13.86
CA ASP A 726 -5.03 6.17 13.19
C ASP A 726 -5.12 6.34 11.65
N CYS A 727 -6.32 6.24 11.07
CA CYS A 727 -6.56 6.56 9.66
C CYS A 727 -6.17 8.00 9.33
N PHE A 728 -6.55 8.98 10.17
CA PHE A 728 -6.19 10.39 9.97
C PHE A 728 -4.68 10.57 9.92
N TRP A 729 -3.93 9.96 10.84
CA TRP A 729 -2.47 10.04 10.87
C TRP A 729 -1.80 9.34 9.68
N LEU A 730 -2.35 8.20 9.25
CA LEU A 730 -1.88 7.52 8.05
C LEU A 730 -1.99 8.43 6.82
N LYS A 731 -3.13 9.11 6.65
CA LYS A 731 -3.36 10.04 5.54
C LYS A 731 -2.45 11.26 5.60
N VAL A 732 -2.21 11.79 6.80
CA VAL A 732 -1.25 12.88 7.03
C VAL A 732 0.18 12.42 6.68
N GLY A 733 0.56 11.20 7.02
CA GLY A 733 1.91 10.65 6.78
C GLY A 733 2.09 9.87 5.46
N GLU A 734 1.14 9.91 4.53
CA GLU A 734 1.08 8.93 3.44
C GLU A 734 2.21 9.05 2.39
N LYS A 735 2.73 10.26 2.17
CA LYS A 735 3.78 10.51 1.16
C LYS A 735 5.18 10.45 1.80
N VAL A 736 6.12 9.75 1.19
CA VAL A 736 7.51 9.79 1.63
C VAL A 736 8.40 9.66 0.41
N GLN A 737 9.44 10.48 0.34
CA GLN A 737 10.54 10.37 -0.60
C GLN A 737 11.73 9.73 0.11
N LEU A 738 12.02 8.47 -0.22
CA LEU A 738 13.13 7.71 0.39
C LEU A 738 14.42 7.79 -0.42
N ASN A 739 14.32 7.92 -1.75
CA ASN A 739 15.47 7.95 -2.63
C ASN A 739 15.78 9.37 -3.08
N ARG A 740 16.90 9.91 -2.60
CA ARG A 740 17.37 11.27 -2.94
C ARG A 740 17.66 11.48 -4.43
N GLN A 741 17.87 10.42 -5.21
CA GLN A 741 18.14 10.54 -6.65
C GLN A 741 16.92 11.00 -7.45
N PHE A 742 15.71 10.82 -6.91
CA PHE A 742 14.45 11.20 -7.55
C PHE A 742 13.84 12.45 -6.91
N VAL A 743 14.63 13.18 -6.13
CA VAL A 743 14.21 14.45 -5.53
C VAL A 743 14.44 15.55 -6.56
N GLU A 744 13.36 16.19 -6.99
CA GLU A 744 13.40 17.35 -7.87
C GLU A 744 13.39 18.65 -7.06
N ASP A 745 13.98 19.70 -7.64
CA ASP A 745 13.98 21.05 -7.09
C ASP A 745 13.01 21.93 -7.87
N HIS A 746 11.86 22.17 -7.26
CA HIS A 746 10.76 23.03 -7.73
C HIS A 746 10.74 24.37 -6.98
N GLN A 747 11.88 24.83 -6.45
CA GLN A 747 11.98 26.16 -5.87
C GLN A 747 12.12 27.20 -7.00
N PRO A 748 11.19 28.16 -7.14
CA PRO A 748 11.31 29.20 -8.14
C PRO A 748 12.43 30.17 -7.80
N TYR A 749 13.14 30.63 -8.84
CA TYR A 749 14.18 31.65 -8.70
C TYR A 749 13.64 32.91 -7.99
N GLY A 750 14.37 33.39 -6.99
CA GLY A 750 13.99 34.58 -6.21
C GLY A 750 13.07 34.33 -5.01
N ASN A 751 12.61 33.09 -4.77
CA ASN A 751 11.85 32.74 -3.57
C ASN A 751 12.77 32.64 -2.34
N LEU A 752 13.04 33.79 -1.71
CA LEU A 752 13.91 33.90 -0.53
C LEU A 752 13.18 33.64 0.80
N ALA A 753 11.86 33.49 0.79
CA ALA A 753 11.05 33.40 2.02
C ALA A 753 11.37 32.15 2.86
N MET A 754 12.02 31.14 2.28
CA MET A 754 12.59 29.98 2.98
C MET A 754 13.96 29.60 2.41
N GLY A 755 14.96 30.45 2.61
CA GLY A 755 16.38 30.04 2.58
C GLY A 755 16.96 29.65 1.22
N GLY A 756 16.64 30.39 0.16
CA GLY A 756 17.30 30.27 -1.14
C GLY A 756 18.65 30.97 -1.15
N ALA A 757 19.74 30.24 -0.89
CA ALA A 757 21.06 30.46 -1.52
C ALA A 757 22.18 29.57 -0.92
N SER A 758 22.03 29.07 0.31
CA SER A 758 23.07 28.22 0.92
C SER A 758 22.57 27.61 2.23
N GLY A 759 22.23 26.32 2.22
CA GLY A 759 21.79 25.59 3.40
C GLY A 759 21.52 24.12 3.13
N ASN A 760 21.12 23.38 4.18
CA ASN A 760 20.84 21.95 4.07
C ASN A 760 19.50 21.63 3.37
N TYR A 761 18.67 22.64 3.06
CA TYR A 761 17.35 22.48 2.44
C TYR A 761 17.44 21.92 1.00
N PRO A 762 18.19 22.55 0.06
CA PRO A 762 18.45 21.98 -1.27
C PRO A 762 19.24 20.66 -1.23
N GLN A 763 19.88 20.34 -0.10
CA GLN A 763 20.61 19.08 0.12
C GLN A 763 19.70 17.95 0.65
N GLY A 764 18.41 18.20 0.76
CA GLY A 764 17.40 17.20 1.08
C GLY A 764 17.05 17.04 2.56
N ALA A 765 17.54 17.89 3.46
CA ALA A 765 17.29 17.77 4.90
C ALA A 765 15.81 17.97 5.30
N ALA A 766 14.98 18.48 4.41
CA ALA A 766 13.56 18.79 4.64
C ALA A 766 12.62 18.26 3.53
N ASN A 767 13.05 17.26 2.75
CA ASN A 767 12.24 16.73 1.65
C ASN A 767 10.92 16.13 2.13
N ASN A 768 10.92 15.48 3.29
CA ASN A 768 9.73 14.90 3.93
C ASN A 768 9.20 15.79 5.08
N GLN A 769 9.51 17.09 5.08
CA GLN A 769 8.98 18.02 6.08
C GLN A 769 7.92 18.92 5.43
N TRP A 770 6.69 18.83 5.94
CA TRP A 770 5.53 19.54 5.39
C TRP A 770 4.81 20.44 6.40
N ILE A 771 5.50 20.83 7.48
CA ILE A 771 4.91 21.68 8.54
C ILE A 771 3.68 21.00 9.21
N GLN A 772 3.67 19.67 9.26
CA GLN A 772 2.65 18.90 9.97
C GLN A 772 2.87 18.98 11.48
N GLN A 773 2.32 20.03 12.09
CA GLN A 773 2.37 20.25 13.53
C GLN A 773 0.99 20.16 14.16
N VAL A 774 0.89 19.37 15.22
CA VAL A 774 -0.31 19.21 16.06
C VAL A 774 0.07 19.54 17.49
N THR A 775 -0.81 20.27 18.19
CA THR A 775 -0.66 20.65 19.59
C THR A 775 -1.75 19.98 20.40
N VAL A 776 -1.38 19.25 21.46
CA VAL A 776 -2.32 18.49 22.30
C VAL A 776 -2.17 18.84 23.78
N GLY A 777 -3.23 18.68 24.57
CA GLY A 777 -3.24 18.94 26.03
C GLY A 777 -3.65 20.37 26.37
N GLY A 778 -2.97 21.03 27.30
CA GLY A 778 -3.25 22.42 27.71
C GLY A 778 -4.57 22.60 28.47
N THR A 779 -5.05 23.84 28.54
CA THR A 779 -6.29 24.20 29.26
C THR A 779 -7.28 24.85 28.30
N VAL A 780 -8.57 24.52 28.44
CA VAL A 780 -9.65 25.33 27.88
C VAL A 780 -10.01 26.44 28.87
N PRO A 781 -10.42 27.63 28.39
CA PRO A 781 -10.86 28.70 29.27
C PRO A 781 -12.03 28.21 30.13
N ALA A 782 -11.84 28.15 31.46
CA ALA A 782 -12.95 28.32 32.38
C ALA A 782 -13.04 29.82 32.73
N ARG A 783 -14.00 30.22 33.57
CA ARG A 783 -14.19 31.64 33.98
C ARG A 783 -12.83 32.30 34.30
N ALA A 784 -12.75 33.61 34.01
CA ALA A 784 -11.53 34.43 34.04
C ALA A 784 -10.55 34.03 35.17
N GLY A 785 -9.40 33.49 34.77
CA GLY A 785 -8.30 33.11 35.68
C GLY A 785 -8.17 31.61 35.98
N ALA A 786 -9.18 30.79 35.67
CA ALA A 786 -9.10 29.33 35.80
C ALA A 786 -9.16 28.66 34.42
N GLY A 787 -8.29 27.69 34.16
CA GLY A 787 -8.35 26.85 32.96
C GLY A 787 -8.71 25.42 33.34
N THR A 788 -9.75 24.84 32.72
CA THR A 788 -10.00 23.41 32.89
C THR A 788 -8.96 22.65 32.06
N PRO A 789 -8.17 21.74 32.67
CA PRO A 789 -7.25 20.91 31.91
C PRO A 789 -8.02 20.13 30.86
N VAL A 790 -7.55 20.16 29.61
CA VAL A 790 -8.10 19.29 28.57
C VAL A 790 -7.70 17.86 28.93
N ARG A 791 -8.65 17.11 29.49
CA ARG A 791 -8.56 15.66 29.62
C ARG A 791 -9.30 15.08 28.43
N LEU A 792 -8.58 14.61 27.41
CA LEU A 792 -9.25 13.70 26.48
C LEU A 792 -9.59 12.44 27.26
N GLY A 793 -10.89 12.20 27.43
CA GLY A 793 -11.47 10.92 27.84
C GLY A 793 -11.24 9.76 26.86
N LEU A 794 -10.30 9.88 25.91
CA LEU A 794 -9.68 8.75 25.23
C LEU A 794 -8.67 8.13 26.21
N GLN A 795 -9.16 7.33 27.19
CA GLN A 795 -8.40 6.75 28.31
C GLN A 795 -6.94 7.26 28.42
N ASP A 796 -6.83 8.40 29.11
CA ASP A 796 -5.60 9.02 29.61
C ASP A 796 -4.60 9.64 28.62
N GLY A 797 -5.02 10.25 27.50
CA GLY A 797 -4.07 11.02 26.68
C GLY A 797 -2.84 10.22 26.24
N ARG A 798 -2.91 8.88 26.34
CA ARG A 798 -1.91 7.92 25.88
C ARG A 798 -2.05 7.78 24.38
N ALA A 799 -3.24 7.82 23.80
CA ALA A 799 -3.43 7.77 22.35
C ALA A 799 -2.64 8.87 21.59
N LEU A 800 -2.77 10.13 22.00
CA LEU A 800 -2.04 11.26 21.38
C LEU A 800 -0.57 11.39 21.85
N ARG A 801 -0.25 11.08 23.12
CA ARG A 801 1.16 11.07 23.60
C ARG A 801 1.96 9.87 23.09
N GLN A 802 1.32 8.72 22.91
CA GLN A 802 1.91 7.54 22.28
C GLN A 802 2.05 7.79 20.81
N HIS A 803 1.17 8.52 20.12
CA HIS A 803 1.46 8.94 18.75
C HIS A 803 2.62 9.94 18.66
N ALA A 804 2.79 10.86 19.60
CA ALA A 804 4.02 11.67 19.68
C ALA A 804 5.29 10.83 19.98
N ARG A 805 5.16 9.63 20.58
CA ARG A 805 6.23 8.62 20.69
C ARG A 805 6.33 7.68 19.46
N ARG A 806 5.23 7.40 18.76
CA ARG A 806 5.11 6.54 17.55
C ARG A 806 5.59 7.32 16.30
N ALA A 807 5.18 8.57 16.11
CA ALA A 807 5.60 9.49 15.04
C ALA A 807 7.07 9.95 15.15
N ARG A 808 7.62 10.10 16.36
CA ARG A 808 9.05 10.45 16.56
C ARG A 808 10.01 9.34 16.17
N ALA A 809 9.55 8.09 16.08
CA ALA A 809 10.36 6.96 15.64
C ALA A 809 10.51 6.90 14.11
N HIS A 810 9.79 7.75 13.35
CA HIS A 810 9.67 7.63 11.90
C HIS A 810 10.76 8.35 11.10
N LEU A 811 11.67 9.08 11.74
CA LEU A 811 12.71 9.86 11.05
C LEU A 811 14.00 9.93 11.90
N HIS A 812 14.92 8.96 11.79
CA HIS A 812 16.38 9.21 11.83
C HIS A 812 17.30 7.98 11.66
N ARG A 813 18.46 8.24 11.05
CA ARG A 813 19.65 7.38 10.88
C ARG A 813 20.48 7.30 12.19
N PRO A 814 21.21 6.19 12.50
CA PRO A 814 21.88 6.03 13.79
C PRO A 814 23.27 6.67 13.84
N GLY A 815 23.62 7.23 15.00
CA GLY A 815 24.99 7.55 15.41
C GLY A 815 25.26 6.95 16.80
N ARG A 816 26.38 6.23 16.95
CA ARG A 816 26.76 5.46 18.16
C ARG A 816 27.04 6.35 19.37
N GLY A 817 26.64 5.91 20.57
CA GLY A 817 27.09 6.48 21.86
C GLY A 817 26.41 5.84 23.08
N ARG A 818 27.20 5.34 24.03
CA ARG A 818 26.81 4.55 25.22
C ARG A 818 25.98 5.37 26.23
N LEU A 819 24.94 4.76 26.83
CA LEU A 819 24.17 5.31 27.95
C LEU A 819 24.79 4.90 29.30
N HIS A 820 25.02 5.89 30.18
CA HIS A 820 25.00 5.70 31.64
C HIS A 820 23.83 6.49 32.24
N GLN A 821 23.13 5.85 33.18
CA GLN A 821 22.03 6.41 33.98
C GLN A 821 22.58 7.33 35.09
N ARG A 822 21.94 8.49 35.32
CA ARG A 822 21.38 8.96 36.62
C ARG A 822 20.98 10.45 36.60
N GLY A 823 19.80 10.71 37.18
CA GLY A 823 19.38 11.88 37.97
C GLY A 823 19.75 13.31 37.57
N ALA A 824 18.72 14.09 37.19
CA ALA A 824 18.50 15.52 37.40
C ALA A 824 19.74 16.45 37.57
N HIS A 825 20.03 17.27 36.55
CA HIS A 825 20.30 18.72 36.62
C HIS A 825 20.67 19.27 35.22
N GLY A 826 20.10 20.44 34.87
CA GLY A 826 20.69 21.51 34.03
C GLY A 826 21.31 21.24 32.65
N LEU A 827 20.60 21.69 31.60
CA LEU A 827 21.08 22.42 30.39
C LEU A 827 22.43 22.02 29.73
N GLN A 828 22.38 21.44 28.52
CA GLN A 828 22.94 21.96 27.25
C GLN A 828 22.98 20.86 26.14
N HIS A 829 22.79 21.30 24.87
CA HIS A 829 22.83 20.60 23.57
C HIS A 829 21.55 19.92 22.98
N PRO A 830 21.38 19.96 21.63
CA PRO A 830 20.09 20.18 20.97
C PRO A 830 19.67 18.98 20.12
N ARG A 831 18.41 18.54 20.27
CA ARG A 831 17.56 17.95 19.22
C ARG A 831 16.17 17.71 19.82
N GLY A 832 15.14 18.17 19.11
CA GLY A 832 13.86 18.63 19.66
C GLY A 832 13.16 17.66 20.59
N LEU A 833 12.92 18.07 21.84
CA LEU A 833 11.89 17.57 22.77
C LEU A 833 10.54 18.25 22.46
N PRO A 834 9.38 17.74 22.93
CA PRO A 834 8.20 18.59 23.06
C PRO A 834 8.59 19.74 23.99
N ARG A 835 8.65 20.98 23.47
CA ARG A 835 8.88 22.15 24.30
C ARG A 835 7.67 22.31 25.21
N GLY A 836 7.83 22.03 26.49
CA GLY A 836 6.89 22.49 27.51
C GLY A 836 6.94 24.01 27.54
N LEU A 837 5.91 24.66 26.99
CA LEU A 837 5.68 26.09 27.21
C LEU A 837 5.19 26.27 28.65
N ALA A 838 6.11 26.55 29.56
CA ALA A 838 5.76 26.99 30.90
C ALA A 838 5.27 28.43 30.82
N ARG A 839 3.98 28.65 31.07
CA ARG A 839 3.39 29.99 31.21
C ARG A 839 3.46 30.38 32.69
N ALA A 840 4.58 30.96 33.11
CA ALA A 840 4.58 31.88 34.25
C ALA A 840 4.28 33.27 33.68
N GLY A 841 3.21 33.91 34.14
CA GLY A 841 2.67 35.12 33.56
C GLY A 841 3.59 36.34 33.67
N ALA A 842 3.50 37.22 32.67
CA ALA A 842 3.85 38.63 32.80
C ALA A 842 2.58 39.45 32.50
N PRO A 843 2.19 40.42 33.36
CA PRO A 843 1.03 41.27 33.13
C PRO A 843 1.35 42.35 32.06
N PRO A 844 0.32 43.01 31.48
CA PRO A 844 0.53 44.00 30.43
C PRO A 844 1.14 45.28 31.00
N VAL A 845 2.29 45.70 30.46
CA VAL A 845 2.92 46.98 30.79
C VAL A 845 2.36 48.08 29.88
N ARG A 846 1.83 49.16 30.47
CA ARG A 846 1.42 50.40 29.80
C ARG A 846 2.65 51.18 29.26
N PRO A 847 2.49 52.00 28.20
CA PRO A 847 3.62 52.64 27.55
C PRO A 847 4.16 53.80 28.40
N GLY A 848 5.48 53.80 28.64
CA GLY A 848 6.21 54.87 29.29
C GLY A 848 7.52 55.13 28.55
N SER A 849 7.75 56.41 28.24
CA SER A 849 8.87 57.02 27.51
C SER A 849 10.27 56.64 27.99
N GLY A 850 11.23 56.49 27.07
CA GLY A 850 12.66 56.53 27.36
C GLY A 850 13.54 56.06 26.20
N ARG A 851 14.50 56.89 25.78
CA ARG A 851 15.38 56.73 24.60
C ARG A 851 16.56 55.74 24.82
N GLN A 852 17.16 55.38 23.67
CA GLN A 852 18.58 55.07 23.37
C GLN A 852 19.06 53.61 23.16
N HIS A 853 19.31 53.34 21.86
CA HIS A 853 20.43 52.62 21.20
C HIS A 853 20.69 51.09 21.41
N PRO A 854 21.30 50.41 20.40
CA PRO A 854 20.98 49.05 19.99
C PRO A 854 22.23 48.14 19.95
N ASP A 855 22.22 47.01 20.64
CA ASP A 855 23.22 45.99 20.39
C ASP A 855 22.61 44.77 19.69
N HIS A 856 23.07 44.65 18.45
CA HIS A 856 22.99 43.47 17.60
C HIS A 856 23.38 42.20 18.34
N HIS A 857 22.52 41.18 18.31
CA HIS A 857 22.98 39.80 18.14
C HIS A 857 21.94 38.97 17.37
N LEU A 858 22.33 38.62 16.15
CA LEU A 858 21.68 37.66 15.26
C LEU A 858 21.51 36.28 15.93
N ARG A 859 20.32 35.69 15.80
CA ARG A 859 20.13 34.25 15.51
C ARG A 859 18.69 33.92 15.15
#